data_AF-A0A944ZK20-F1
#
_entry.id   AF-A0A944ZK20-F1
#
_cell.length_a   1.000
_cell.length_b   1.000
_cell.length_c   1.000
_cell.angle_alpha   90.00
_cell.angle_beta   90.00
_cell.angle_gamma   90.00
#
_symmetry.space_group_name_H-M   'P 1'
#
loop_
_entity.id
_entity.type
_entity.pdbx_description
1 polymer ?
#
loop_
_entity_poly.entity_id
_entity_poly.type
_entity_poly.pdbx_seq_one_letter_code
_entity_poly.pdbx_strand_id
1 'polypeptide(L)'
;LKTAGYTTGVFGKWHLGLEKQHHPLSRGFDEFYGFLGHGAHDYFELKADDEHNGMWRNWDRIDDTGYLTDNLGREAAAFIRNHHDEPFFCYLPFNAVHWPLQAPQEDVERYRNDNPERNIYLAMLDRMDQAVGVVLDELESQGLTENTLVLFMSDNGGSKKVFANNGKLRDFKQSTYEGGIRVPFMVSWPAEVEAGKVIETPVIALDLLPTICQAVGITIPSNRKLDGKSLLPLLQGEAVKQLHEYLYWDGDEGRYAIRNGDWKLVVRNDTVSLYNLAEDIGEEHDLKEVHPEKLQQLQEQFTAWRKQCPPTLREQQTAKKKPVPASTQRRSGTPNVLLVICDDLNRHVTTSGYQHIKTPSLEALATRGMTFNRAYCQYPVCGPSRASFLSGVYPETTGILDNKSDIRNVRPELKSLPQLFKENGYWTGGVGKVFHGKLDHGDTAWHEYHQFQNSWNPVLKPIQDAFEKEHGSIDLPENQKAWRAALKENRVAVGGQSPPGYGPTDMTDAQHRDGKNVRQVAKWINEQSHGDKPFFITCGIHKPHVPFWAPQKYFDMYPPHKIPVQPVPLDDLDDIPPRALVHRYEAFGFERGVENMKLRRDYMQAYHACITFIDAQIGLLWDALDEQQLWEDTIVIVMSDHGYHLGEHFLWGKVTLFEECARVPLIIHVPGRTNAGSSTEGLVELVDLLPTLCSLCDITIPNYVQGTSLELLLEDPSLPGKRQAYTVVTRGGGELGLSVRVDRWRYADWGDSGKELYDLRNDPGEIRNQFGESRQQQVQRMQRTLENARTPLRLTNPE
;
A
#
# COMPACT_ATOMS: atom_id res chain seq x y z
N LEU A 1 -37.52 -11.74 14.07
CA LEU A 1 -37.72 -11.28 15.46
C LEU A 1 -38.77 -10.20 15.51
N LYS A 2 -38.61 -9.03 14.88
CA LYS A 2 -39.68 -8.00 14.82
C LYS A 2 -41.03 -8.51 14.32
N THR A 3 -41.03 -9.35 13.28
CA THR A 3 -42.26 -9.99 12.76
C THR A 3 -42.93 -10.95 13.76
N ALA A 4 -42.21 -11.38 14.79
CA ALA A 4 -42.70 -12.20 15.88
C ALA A 4 -42.96 -11.38 17.16
N GLY A 5 -42.99 -10.04 17.05
CA GLY A 5 -43.32 -9.14 18.15
C GLY A 5 -42.16 -8.81 19.10
N TYR A 6 -40.92 -9.15 18.74
CA TYR A 6 -39.76 -8.84 19.59
C TYR A 6 -39.33 -7.39 19.45
N THR A 7 -39.06 -6.74 20.58
CA THR A 7 -38.31 -5.49 20.64
C THR A 7 -36.81 -5.78 20.56
N THR A 8 -36.06 -4.99 19.80
CA THR A 8 -34.67 -5.32 19.43
C THR A 8 -33.71 -4.19 19.79
N GLY A 9 -32.65 -4.51 20.53
CA GLY A 9 -31.64 -3.54 20.96
C GLY A 9 -30.23 -4.01 20.63
N VAL A 10 -29.35 -3.07 20.25
CA VAL A 10 -27.91 -3.31 20.10
C VAL A 10 -27.09 -2.32 20.92
N PHE A 11 -26.16 -2.86 21.69
CA PHE A 11 -25.36 -2.12 22.66
C PHE A 11 -23.88 -2.43 22.42
N GLY A 12 -23.18 -1.60 21.66
CA GLY A 12 -21.75 -1.76 21.42
C GLY A 12 -21.30 -1.51 19.99
N LYS A 13 -20.28 -2.25 19.58
CA LYS A 13 -19.61 -2.09 18.29
C LYS A 13 -20.51 -2.48 17.12
N TRP A 14 -20.61 -1.61 16.12
CA TRP A 14 -21.28 -1.92 14.86
C TRP A 14 -20.40 -1.57 13.64
N HIS A 15 -19.93 -2.61 12.93
CA HIS A 15 -18.91 -2.47 11.88
C HIS A 15 -19.44 -2.76 10.46
N LEU A 16 -20.74 -2.55 10.19
CA LEU A 16 -21.33 -2.81 8.86
C LEU A 16 -21.39 -1.59 7.92
N GLY A 17 -20.82 -0.45 8.34
CA GLY A 17 -20.72 0.77 7.56
C GLY A 17 -21.23 2.01 8.31
N LEU A 18 -20.79 3.19 7.87
CA LEU A 18 -21.15 4.49 8.47
C LEU A 18 -22.39 5.14 7.83
N GLU A 19 -22.79 4.69 6.64
CA GLU A 19 -23.94 5.29 5.95
C GLU A 19 -25.26 4.88 6.62
N LYS A 20 -26.28 5.73 6.49
CA LYS A 20 -27.61 5.52 7.06
C LYS A 20 -28.20 4.14 6.77
N GLN A 21 -28.02 3.62 5.56
CA GLN A 21 -28.52 2.30 5.15
C GLN A 21 -27.79 1.12 5.82
N HIS A 22 -26.63 1.36 6.42
CA HIS A 22 -25.84 0.39 7.16
C HIS A 22 -26.02 0.53 8.67
N HIS A 23 -26.63 1.63 9.14
CA HIS A 23 -26.92 1.90 10.54
C HIS A 23 -27.76 0.79 11.21
N PRO A 24 -27.54 0.44 12.50
CA PRO A 24 -28.30 -0.61 13.19
C PRO A 24 -29.82 -0.44 13.12
N LEU A 25 -30.30 0.80 13.28
CA LEU A 25 -31.73 1.11 13.18
C LEU A 25 -32.32 0.94 11.78
N SER A 26 -31.48 0.92 10.73
CA SER A 26 -31.89 0.52 9.37
C SER A 26 -31.73 -0.98 9.10
N ARG A 27 -31.20 -1.74 10.07
CA ARG A 27 -30.88 -3.17 9.97
C ARG A 27 -31.69 -4.03 10.92
N GLY A 28 -32.82 -3.49 11.39
CA GLY A 28 -33.83 -4.24 12.13
C GLY A 28 -33.71 -4.15 13.65
N PHE A 29 -32.90 -3.22 14.17
CA PHE A 29 -32.90 -2.85 15.59
C PHE A 29 -33.85 -1.68 15.85
N ASP A 30 -34.45 -1.64 17.04
CA ASP A 30 -35.31 -0.56 17.55
C ASP A 30 -34.51 0.46 18.37
N GLU A 31 -33.51 -0.03 19.13
CA GLU A 31 -32.63 0.80 19.93
C GLU A 31 -31.14 0.54 19.62
N PHE A 32 -30.35 1.61 19.69
CA PHE A 32 -28.90 1.55 19.54
C PHE A 32 -28.20 2.44 20.56
N TYR A 33 -27.18 1.90 21.21
CA TYR A 33 -26.16 2.68 21.91
C TYR A 33 -24.79 2.08 21.63
N GLY A 34 -23.82 2.89 21.22
CA GLY A 34 -22.49 2.39 20.90
C GLY A 34 -21.82 3.24 19.82
N PHE A 35 -20.99 2.62 19.01
CA PHE A 35 -20.19 3.33 18.01
C PHE A 35 -20.19 2.59 16.67
N LEU A 36 -20.04 3.36 15.60
CA LEU A 36 -19.98 2.91 14.22
C LEU A 36 -18.52 3.03 13.71
N GLY A 37 -18.08 2.20 12.77
CA GLY A 37 -16.81 2.44 12.06
C GLY A 37 -15.64 1.50 12.43
N HIS A 38 -14.41 2.04 12.47
CA HIS A 38 -13.07 1.40 12.29
C HIS A 38 -12.69 0.22 13.22
N GLY A 39 -13.63 -0.28 14.02
CA GLY A 39 -13.50 -1.52 14.78
C GLY A 39 -12.60 -1.45 16.01
N ALA A 40 -11.87 -0.37 16.24
CA ALA A 40 -11.19 0.00 17.47
C ALA A 40 -11.76 1.32 17.99
N HIS A 41 -11.94 1.47 19.31
CA HIS A 41 -12.52 2.67 19.94
C HIS A 41 -11.87 2.89 21.30
N ASP A 42 -11.65 4.16 21.68
CA ASP A 42 -11.13 4.53 23.00
C ASP A 42 -12.12 4.15 24.13
N TYR A 43 -11.64 3.67 25.27
CA TYR A 43 -12.53 3.21 26.32
C TYR A 43 -12.94 4.30 27.31
N PHE A 44 -12.33 5.49 27.25
CA PHE A 44 -12.60 6.62 28.17
C PHE A 44 -13.05 7.90 27.44
N GLU A 45 -12.49 8.19 26.27
CA GLU A 45 -12.82 9.37 25.47
C GLU A 45 -14.01 9.08 24.56
N LEU A 46 -15.22 9.25 25.10
CA LEU A 46 -16.48 8.84 24.47
C LEU A 46 -17.21 10.02 23.80
N LYS A 47 -16.57 10.72 22.87
CA LYS A 47 -17.10 11.97 22.29
C LYS A 47 -17.95 11.77 21.04
N ALA A 48 -18.84 12.71 20.77
CA ALA A 48 -19.71 12.77 19.60
C ALA A 48 -18.98 13.17 18.30
N ASP A 49 -17.94 14.00 18.44
CA ASP A 49 -17.26 14.71 17.35
C ASP A 49 -16.14 13.88 16.68
N ASP A 50 -15.86 12.68 17.17
CA ASP A 50 -15.01 11.74 16.45
C ASP A 50 -15.72 11.30 15.16
N GLU A 51 -15.22 11.78 14.02
CA GLU A 51 -15.81 11.50 12.71
C GLU A 51 -15.81 10.00 12.37
N HIS A 52 -14.87 9.24 12.92
CA HIS A 52 -14.63 7.83 12.57
C HIS A 52 -15.14 6.84 13.62
N ASN A 53 -15.31 7.28 14.87
CA ASN A 53 -15.67 6.44 16.01
C ASN A 53 -16.65 7.11 17.00
N GLY A 54 -17.24 8.26 16.69
CA GLY A 54 -18.09 8.97 17.65
C GLY A 54 -19.19 8.09 18.25
N MET A 55 -19.54 8.36 19.51
CA MET A 55 -20.60 7.63 20.21
C MET A 55 -21.99 8.03 19.70
N TRP A 56 -22.90 7.06 19.69
CA TRP A 56 -24.26 7.20 19.20
C TRP A 56 -25.25 6.69 20.23
N ARG A 57 -26.38 7.39 20.29
CA ARG A 57 -27.63 6.88 20.83
C ARG A 57 -28.68 7.04 19.76
N ASN A 58 -29.18 5.91 19.29
CA ASN A 58 -30.09 5.84 18.17
C ASN A 58 -29.52 6.58 16.94
N TRP A 59 -30.16 7.66 16.51
CA TRP A 59 -29.70 8.45 15.35
C TRP A 59 -28.77 9.59 15.71
N ASP A 60 -28.63 9.87 17.01
CA ASP A 60 -27.94 11.06 17.49
C ASP A 60 -26.54 10.70 17.97
N ARG A 61 -25.56 11.51 17.54
CA ARG A 61 -24.23 11.48 18.12
C ARG A 61 -24.29 12.09 19.52
N ILE A 62 -23.61 11.46 20.48
CA ILE A 62 -23.63 11.87 21.88
C ILE A 62 -22.21 11.93 22.46
N ASP A 63 -22.01 12.86 23.38
CA ASP A 63 -20.88 12.81 24.30
C ASP A 63 -21.30 11.96 25.51
N ASP A 64 -20.46 11.01 25.88
CA ASP A 64 -20.63 10.20 27.10
C ASP A 64 -19.34 10.22 27.93
N THR A 65 -19.39 9.64 29.12
CA THR A 65 -18.27 9.58 30.07
C THR A 65 -18.23 8.23 30.77
N GLY A 66 -17.12 7.95 31.45
CA GLY A 66 -16.90 6.69 32.14
C GLY A 66 -16.15 5.69 31.26
N TYR A 67 -16.24 4.42 31.61
CA TYR A 67 -15.57 3.35 30.89
C TYR A 67 -16.54 2.65 29.94
N LEU A 68 -16.22 2.61 28.65
CA LEU A 68 -17.13 2.16 27.58
C LEU A 68 -17.75 0.80 27.89
N THR A 69 -16.95 -0.19 28.28
CA THR A 69 -17.42 -1.55 28.58
C THR A 69 -18.50 -1.56 29.66
N ASP A 70 -18.35 -0.75 30.71
CA ASP A 70 -19.32 -0.65 31.80
C ASP A 70 -20.60 0.03 31.30
N ASN A 71 -20.46 1.08 30.49
CA ASN A 71 -21.61 1.75 29.87
C ASN A 71 -22.40 0.78 28.99
N LEU A 72 -21.73 -0.05 28.18
CA LEU A 72 -22.40 -1.05 27.34
C LEU A 72 -23.23 -2.06 28.16
N GLY A 73 -22.67 -2.58 29.25
CA GLY A 73 -23.40 -3.48 30.17
C GLY A 73 -24.59 -2.79 30.82
N ARG A 74 -24.42 -1.55 31.28
CA ARG A 74 -25.48 -0.75 31.89
C ARG A 74 -26.63 -0.46 30.92
N GLU A 75 -26.32 -0.10 29.68
CA GLU A 75 -27.33 0.21 28.66
C GLU A 75 -28.10 -1.04 28.23
N ALA A 76 -27.42 -2.18 28.09
CA ALA A 76 -28.07 -3.47 27.83
C ALA A 76 -29.00 -3.88 28.99
N ALA A 77 -28.57 -3.73 30.25
CA ALA A 77 -29.42 -3.98 31.41
C ALA A 77 -30.62 -3.01 31.47
N ALA A 78 -30.41 -1.73 31.17
CA ALA A 78 -31.49 -0.75 31.11
C ALA A 78 -32.54 -1.12 30.05
N PHE A 79 -32.10 -1.58 28.87
CA PHE A 79 -32.99 -2.08 27.83
C PHE A 79 -33.82 -3.27 28.32
N ILE A 80 -33.19 -4.27 28.93
CA ILE A 80 -33.92 -5.43 29.51
C ILE A 80 -34.96 -4.98 30.53
N ARG A 81 -34.57 -4.08 31.45
CA ARG A 81 -35.48 -3.52 32.46
C ARG A 81 -36.68 -2.80 31.81
N ASN A 82 -36.44 -2.02 30.76
CA ASN A 82 -37.49 -1.25 30.10
C ASN A 82 -38.46 -2.12 29.28
N HIS A 83 -38.00 -3.29 28.84
CA HIS A 83 -38.76 -4.21 27.99
C HIS A 83 -39.08 -5.54 28.67
N HIS A 84 -39.02 -5.62 30.01
CA HIS A 84 -39.22 -6.88 30.75
C HIS A 84 -40.61 -7.50 30.57
N ASP A 85 -41.62 -6.68 30.24
CA ASP A 85 -43.01 -7.12 30.00
C ASP A 85 -43.27 -7.64 28.57
N GLU A 86 -42.28 -7.57 27.67
CA GLU A 86 -42.39 -7.99 26.28
C GLU A 86 -41.18 -8.81 25.81
N PRO A 87 -41.31 -9.65 24.78
CA PRO A 87 -40.17 -10.41 24.27
C PRO A 87 -39.12 -9.46 23.68
N PHE A 88 -37.86 -9.63 24.07
CA PHE A 88 -36.76 -8.80 23.61
C PHE A 88 -35.63 -9.61 22.97
N PHE A 89 -34.85 -8.94 22.14
CA PHE A 89 -33.56 -9.42 21.63
C PHE A 89 -32.50 -8.36 21.91
N CYS A 90 -31.60 -8.67 22.84
CA CYS A 90 -30.49 -7.81 23.23
C CYS A 90 -29.19 -8.33 22.60
N TYR A 91 -28.60 -7.55 21.70
CA TYR A 91 -27.30 -7.84 21.10
C TYR A 91 -26.22 -6.94 21.71
N LEU A 92 -25.25 -7.54 22.41
CA LEU A 92 -24.21 -6.81 23.17
C LEU A 92 -22.80 -7.10 22.61
N PRO A 93 -22.43 -6.54 21.45
CA PRO A 93 -21.10 -6.69 20.88
C PRO A 93 -20.07 -5.79 21.58
N PHE A 94 -19.44 -6.31 22.63
CA PHE A 94 -18.36 -5.60 23.31
C PHE A 94 -17.20 -5.27 22.35
N ASN A 95 -16.60 -4.09 22.56
CA ASN A 95 -15.30 -3.73 22.00
C ASN A 95 -14.17 -4.46 22.74
N ALA A 96 -14.27 -4.60 24.06
CA ALA A 96 -13.31 -5.34 24.86
C ALA A 96 -13.20 -6.79 24.36
N VAL A 97 -12.01 -7.36 24.21
CA VAL A 97 -10.67 -6.89 24.63
C VAL A 97 -9.81 -6.42 23.44
N HIS A 98 -10.37 -5.53 22.62
CA HIS A 98 -9.70 -4.98 21.44
C HIS A 98 -8.81 -3.77 21.78
N TRP A 99 -7.79 -3.52 20.95
CA TRP A 99 -6.98 -2.30 21.03
C TRP A 99 -7.83 -1.04 20.84
N PRO A 100 -7.52 0.10 21.48
CA PRO A 100 -6.41 0.35 22.41
C PRO A 100 -6.50 -0.41 23.74
N LEU A 101 -5.35 -0.78 24.30
CA LEU A 101 -5.29 -1.43 25.62
C LEU A 101 -5.47 -0.37 26.70
N GLN A 102 -6.69 -0.24 27.21
CA GLN A 102 -7.10 0.75 28.19
C GLN A 102 -8.05 0.09 29.19
N ALA A 103 -7.74 0.20 30.47
CA ALA A 103 -8.60 -0.24 31.57
C ALA A 103 -8.41 0.70 32.77
N PRO A 104 -9.37 0.78 33.71
CA PRO A 104 -9.18 1.56 34.92
C PRO A 104 -7.96 1.07 35.70
N GLN A 105 -7.14 2.01 36.15
CA GLN A 105 -5.84 1.73 36.76
C GLN A 105 -5.93 0.77 37.97
N GLU A 106 -6.99 0.91 38.78
CA GLU A 106 -7.26 0.06 39.93
C GLU A 106 -7.45 -1.43 39.60
N ASP A 107 -7.91 -1.75 38.39
CA ASP A 107 -8.08 -3.14 37.94
C ASP A 107 -6.78 -3.67 37.34
N VAL A 108 -6.03 -2.82 36.63
CA VAL A 108 -4.70 -3.16 36.12
C VAL A 108 -3.78 -3.57 37.26
N GLU A 109 -3.85 -2.88 38.40
CA GLU A 109 -3.04 -3.15 39.60
C GLU A 109 -3.31 -4.50 40.28
N ARG A 110 -4.47 -5.13 39.99
CA ARG A 110 -4.79 -6.48 40.48
C ARG A 110 -3.96 -7.56 39.79
N TYR A 111 -3.45 -7.28 38.59
CA TYR A 111 -2.64 -8.20 37.80
C TYR A 111 -1.16 -7.85 37.90
N ARG A 112 -0.33 -8.87 38.18
CA ARG A 112 1.12 -8.72 38.39
C ARG A 112 1.92 -9.65 37.48
N ASN A 113 1.65 -9.63 36.19
CA ASN A 113 2.51 -10.27 35.19
C ASN A 113 3.70 -9.37 34.85
N ASP A 114 4.80 -9.98 34.42
CA ASP A 114 6.01 -9.27 33.96
C ASP A 114 5.78 -8.40 32.71
N ASN A 115 4.65 -8.60 32.02
CA ASN A 115 4.23 -7.83 30.85
C ASN A 115 3.09 -6.86 31.24
N PRO A 116 3.34 -5.54 31.29
CA PRO A 116 2.33 -4.54 31.64
C PRO A 116 1.12 -4.52 30.73
N GLU A 117 1.30 -4.68 29.42
CA GLU A 117 0.21 -4.67 28.45
C GLU A 117 -0.74 -5.86 28.64
N ARG A 118 -0.20 -7.02 29.06
CA ARG A 118 -1.02 -8.18 29.42
C ARG A 118 -1.79 -7.96 30.72
N ASN A 119 -1.27 -7.18 31.67
CA ASN A 119 -2.04 -6.80 32.86
C ASN A 119 -3.25 -5.94 32.46
N ILE A 120 -3.07 -5.00 31.53
CA ILE A 120 -4.18 -4.20 30.99
C ILE A 120 -5.19 -5.09 30.26
N TYR A 121 -4.74 -5.98 29.38
CA TYR A 121 -5.61 -6.94 28.68
C TYR A 121 -6.46 -7.77 29.65
N LEU A 122 -5.85 -8.30 30.72
CA LEU A 122 -6.57 -9.08 31.74
C LEU A 122 -7.57 -8.23 32.52
N ALA A 123 -7.23 -6.98 32.83
CA ALA A 123 -8.16 -6.04 33.46
C ALA A 123 -9.35 -5.69 32.55
N MET A 124 -9.13 -5.52 31.25
CA MET A 124 -10.22 -5.33 30.29
C MET A 124 -11.12 -6.56 30.21
N LEU A 125 -10.54 -7.75 30.25
CA LEU A 125 -11.28 -9.02 30.25
C LEU A 125 -12.14 -9.16 31.51
N ASP A 126 -11.59 -8.85 32.68
CA ASP A 126 -12.30 -8.84 33.96
C ASP A 126 -13.45 -7.84 33.97
N ARG A 127 -13.24 -6.63 33.43
CA ARG A 127 -14.31 -5.64 33.29
C ARG A 127 -15.42 -6.09 32.34
N MET A 128 -15.09 -6.77 31.24
CA MET A 128 -16.10 -7.34 30.35
C MET A 128 -16.92 -8.42 31.06
N ASP A 129 -16.27 -9.29 31.85
CA ASP A 129 -16.97 -10.31 32.66
C ASP A 129 -17.92 -9.66 33.68
N GLN A 130 -17.47 -8.62 34.38
CA GLN A 130 -18.31 -7.84 35.30
C GLN A 130 -19.50 -7.18 34.57
N ALA A 131 -19.29 -6.62 33.39
CA ALA A 131 -20.36 -6.03 32.59
C ALA A 131 -21.37 -7.08 32.09
N VAL A 132 -20.92 -8.31 31.78
CA VAL A 132 -21.81 -9.45 31.53
C VAL A 132 -22.61 -9.79 32.79
N GLY A 133 -21.96 -9.81 33.96
CA GLY A 133 -22.60 -10.00 35.26
C GLY A 133 -23.76 -9.03 35.49
N VAL A 134 -23.56 -7.73 35.22
CA VAL A 134 -24.62 -6.70 35.33
C VAL A 134 -25.86 -7.05 34.50
N VAL A 135 -25.68 -7.62 33.30
CA VAL A 135 -26.79 -8.02 32.43
C VAL A 135 -27.50 -9.27 32.97
N LEU A 136 -26.75 -10.24 33.48
CA LEU A 136 -27.30 -11.46 34.06
C LEU A 136 -28.05 -11.18 35.37
N ASP A 137 -27.50 -10.33 36.24
CA ASP A 137 -28.14 -9.87 37.47
C ASP A 137 -29.45 -9.13 37.16
N GLU A 138 -29.48 -8.35 36.08
CA GLU A 138 -30.71 -7.68 35.66
C GLU A 138 -31.78 -8.70 35.23
N LEU A 139 -31.43 -9.72 34.44
CA LEU A 139 -32.36 -10.80 34.08
C LEU A 139 -32.91 -11.51 35.32
N GLU A 140 -32.07 -11.77 36.32
CA GLU A 140 -32.49 -12.37 37.58
C GLU A 140 -33.42 -11.44 38.36
N SER A 141 -33.06 -10.16 38.48
CA SER A 141 -33.86 -9.17 39.21
C SER A 141 -35.25 -8.95 38.62
N GLN A 142 -35.40 -9.10 37.30
CA GLN A 142 -36.66 -9.02 36.58
C GLN A 142 -37.41 -10.37 36.53
N GLY A 143 -36.83 -11.45 37.06
CA GLY A 143 -37.43 -12.79 37.02
C GLY A 143 -37.46 -13.41 35.61
N LEU A 144 -36.58 -12.98 34.71
CA LEU A 144 -36.54 -13.38 33.30
C LEU A 144 -35.59 -14.54 33.02
N THR A 145 -34.72 -14.90 33.97
CA THR A 145 -33.63 -15.89 33.81
C THR A 145 -34.11 -17.21 33.19
N GLU A 146 -35.17 -17.80 33.72
CA GLU A 146 -35.69 -19.09 33.24
C GLU A 146 -36.15 -19.05 31.77
N ASN A 147 -36.71 -17.92 31.34
CA ASN A 147 -37.31 -17.75 30.01
C ASN A 147 -36.40 -16.97 29.03
N THR A 148 -35.11 -16.91 29.30
CA THR A 148 -34.15 -16.18 28.45
C THR A 148 -33.06 -17.13 27.95
N LEU A 149 -32.92 -17.20 26.62
CA LEU A 149 -31.78 -17.84 25.97
C LEU A 149 -30.61 -16.85 25.89
N VAL A 150 -29.57 -17.09 26.68
CA VAL A 150 -28.32 -16.32 26.67
C VAL A 150 -27.25 -17.07 25.89
N LEU A 151 -26.62 -16.38 24.95
CA LEU A 151 -25.56 -16.90 24.08
C LEU A 151 -24.34 -16.01 24.23
N PHE A 152 -23.21 -16.58 24.67
CA PHE A 152 -21.93 -15.87 24.80
C PHE A 152 -20.89 -16.50 23.88
N MET A 153 -20.22 -15.69 23.05
CA MET A 153 -19.12 -16.15 22.20
C MET A 153 -18.13 -15.05 21.86
N SER A 154 -16.91 -15.44 21.44
CA SER A 154 -15.96 -14.55 20.76
C SER A 154 -16.12 -14.63 19.24
N ASP A 155 -15.83 -13.55 18.52
CA ASP A 155 -15.95 -13.46 17.05
C ASP A 155 -14.82 -14.19 16.30
N ASN A 156 -13.64 -14.29 16.93
CA ASN A 156 -12.47 -15.01 16.44
C ASN A 156 -11.56 -15.40 17.61
N GLY A 157 -10.52 -16.20 17.32
CA GLY A 157 -9.46 -16.50 18.28
C GLY A 157 -8.70 -15.26 18.75
N GLY A 158 -7.97 -15.37 19.86
CA GLY A 158 -7.26 -14.24 20.46
C GLY A 158 -6.25 -13.61 19.50
N SER A 159 -6.07 -12.29 19.57
CA SER A 159 -5.11 -11.57 18.74
C SER A 159 -3.75 -11.47 19.43
N LYS A 160 -2.69 -11.91 18.74
CA LYS A 160 -1.30 -11.78 19.21
C LYS A 160 -0.93 -10.32 19.49
N LYS A 161 -1.49 -9.38 18.70
CA LYS A 161 -1.20 -7.94 18.79
C LYS A 161 -1.64 -7.31 20.11
N VAL A 162 -2.62 -7.91 20.81
CA VAL A 162 -3.13 -7.44 22.11
C VAL A 162 -2.73 -8.38 23.25
N PHE A 163 -1.65 -9.16 23.06
CA PHE A 163 -1.10 -10.06 24.07
C PHE A 163 -2.10 -11.13 24.56
N ALA A 164 -3.07 -11.50 23.72
CA ALA A 164 -3.95 -12.63 24.00
C ALA A 164 -3.14 -13.93 24.08
N ASN A 165 -3.66 -14.91 24.82
CA ASN A 165 -3.04 -16.22 24.96
C ASN A 165 -4.09 -17.28 24.65
N ASN A 166 -3.88 -18.03 23.55
CA ASN A 166 -4.77 -19.10 23.11
C ASN A 166 -4.41 -20.47 23.74
N GLY A 167 -3.49 -20.48 24.73
CA GLY A 167 -3.03 -21.68 25.41
C GLY A 167 -2.30 -22.63 24.46
N LYS A 168 -2.75 -23.88 24.42
CA LYS A 168 -2.21 -24.93 23.55
C LYS A 168 -2.63 -24.83 22.08
N LEU A 169 -3.57 -23.94 21.75
CA LEU A 169 -4.08 -23.82 20.39
C LEU A 169 -3.10 -23.03 19.53
N ARG A 170 -2.82 -23.53 18.33
CA ARG A 170 -1.84 -22.94 17.43
C ARG A 170 -2.37 -21.68 16.74
N ASP A 171 -1.47 -20.69 16.67
CA ASP A 171 -1.68 -19.41 16.00
C ASP A 171 -2.77 -18.53 16.65
N PHE A 172 -3.12 -17.43 15.98
CA PHE A 172 -3.96 -16.35 16.50
C PHE A 172 -5.01 -15.91 15.46
N LYS A 173 -5.81 -14.88 15.80
CA LYS A 173 -6.72 -14.17 14.88
C LYS A 173 -6.12 -14.02 13.48
N GLN A 174 -6.94 -14.20 12.43
CA GLN A 174 -6.58 -14.25 10.99
C GLN A 174 -5.94 -15.56 10.51
N SER A 175 -5.87 -16.58 11.37
CA SER A 175 -5.42 -17.92 11.02
C SER A 175 -6.58 -18.91 10.94
N THR A 176 -6.45 -19.97 10.13
CA THR A 176 -7.39 -21.10 10.07
C THR A 176 -6.97 -22.27 10.98
N TYR A 177 -5.82 -22.17 11.67
CA TYR A 177 -5.47 -23.03 12.80
C TYR A 177 -6.42 -22.80 13.98
N GLU A 178 -6.53 -23.77 14.89
CA GLU A 178 -7.49 -23.77 16.01
C GLU A 178 -7.37 -22.50 16.87
N GLY A 179 -6.18 -21.93 17.06
CA GLY A 179 -6.01 -20.68 17.81
C GLY A 179 -6.56 -19.44 17.11
N GLY A 180 -6.87 -19.51 15.82
CA GLY A 180 -7.54 -18.44 15.07
C GLY A 180 -9.05 -18.59 14.96
N ILE A 181 -9.58 -19.82 15.00
CA ILE A 181 -11.00 -20.11 14.72
C ILE A 181 -11.79 -20.77 15.86
N ARG A 182 -11.13 -21.43 16.81
CA ARG A 182 -11.79 -22.04 17.96
C ARG A 182 -11.95 -21.00 19.06
N VAL A 183 -13.19 -20.71 19.41
CA VAL A 183 -13.58 -19.64 20.32
C VAL A 183 -14.36 -20.18 21.52
N PRO A 184 -14.37 -19.48 22.66
CA PRO A 184 -15.32 -19.78 23.72
C PRO A 184 -16.74 -19.61 23.20
N PHE A 185 -17.61 -20.55 23.55
CA PHE A 185 -19.04 -20.49 23.28
C PHE A 185 -19.78 -21.10 24.47
N MET A 186 -20.70 -20.33 25.06
CA MET A 186 -21.50 -20.73 26.21
C MET A 186 -22.96 -20.41 25.94
N VAL A 187 -23.84 -21.28 26.44
CA VAL A 187 -25.28 -21.15 26.32
C VAL A 187 -25.90 -21.32 27.69
N SER A 188 -26.84 -20.44 28.05
CA SER A 188 -27.68 -20.60 29.24
C SER A 188 -29.13 -20.41 28.84
N TRP A 189 -29.98 -21.36 29.20
CA TRP A 189 -31.44 -21.24 29.11
C TRP A 189 -32.04 -22.22 30.13
N PRO A 190 -32.13 -21.83 31.41
CA PRO A 190 -32.39 -22.76 32.51
C PRO A 190 -33.65 -23.61 32.37
N ALA A 191 -34.71 -23.10 31.73
CA ALA A 191 -35.93 -23.86 31.49
C ALA A 191 -35.78 -25.01 30.48
N GLU A 192 -34.81 -24.94 29.56
CA GLU A 192 -34.70 -25.86 28.42
C GLU A 192 -33.34 -26.58 28.33
N VAL A 193 -32.31 -26.04 29.00
CA VAL A 193 -30.92 -26.51 28.89
C VAL A 193 -30.38 -26.86 30.26
N GLU A 194 -29.98 -28.12 30.42
CA GLU A 194 -29.41 -28.60 31.68
C GLU A 194 -28.06 -27.92 31.97
N ALA A 195 -27.94 -27.35 33.18
CA ALA A 195 -26.78 -26.61 33.61
C ALA A 195 -25.52 -27.49 33.73
N GLY A 196 -24.34 -26.87 33.51
CA GLY A 196 -23.04 -27.51 33.74
C GLY A 196 -22.62 -28.57 32.70
N LYS A 197 -23.38 -28.74 31.61
CA LYS A 197 -23.01 -29.65 30.53
C LYS A 197 -21.92 -29.08 29.62
N VAL A 198 -21.04 -29.97 29.15
CA VAL A 198 -20.07 -29.69 28.09
C VAL A 198 -20.46 -30.51 26.85
N ILE A 199 -20.62 -29.85 25.72
CA ILE A 199 -20.93 -30.47 24.42
C ILE A 199 -19.68 -30.39 23.55
N GLU A 200 -19.06 -31.55 23.30
CA GLU A 200 -17.84 -31.65 22.48
C GLU A 200 -18.14 -31.73 20.97
N THR A 201 -19.41 -31.88 20.59
CA THR A 201 -19.83 -31.89 19.18
C THR A 201 -19.44 -30.57 18.51
N PRO A 202 -18.66 -30.59 17.41
CA PRO A 202 -18.26 -29.37 16.72
C PRO A 202 -19.48 -28.61 16.16
N VAL A 203 -19.53 -27.31 16.45
CA VAL A 203 -20.56 -26.37 16.00
C VAL A 203 -19.90 -25.13 15.38
N ILE A 204 -20.66 -24.29 14.70
CA ILE A 204 -20.16 -23.05 14.08
C ILE A 204 -21.15 -21.91 14.29
N ALA A 205 -20.68 -20.66 14.34
CA ALA A 205 -21.53 -19.49 14.62
C ALA A 205 -22.73 -19.32 13.66
N LEU A 206 -22.69 -19.93 12.47
CA LEU A 206 -23.82 -19.98 11.54
C LEU A 206 -25.05 -20.68 12.13
N ASP A 207 -24.86 -21.54 13.13
CA ASP A 207 -25.88 -22.31 13.82
C ASP A 207 -26.78 -21.45 14.71
N LEU A 208 -26.36 -20.24 15.08
CA LEU A 208 -27.12 -19.36 15.97
C LEU A 208 -28.46 -18.93 15.36
N LEU A 209 -28.47 -18.53 14.09
CA LEU A 209 -29.70 -18.08 13.41
C LEU A 209 -30.81 -19.16 13.40
N PRO A 210 -30.57 -20.39 12.89
CA PRO A 210 -31.59 -21.42 12.90
C PRO A 210 -31.98 -21.86 14.33
N THR A 211 -31.04 -21.84 15.28
CA THR A 211 -31.33 -22.12 16.70
C THR A 211 -32.32 -21.11 17.27
N ILE A 212 -32.02 -19.81 17.12
CA ILE A 212 -32.89 -18.73 17.62
C ILE A 212 -34.25 -18.79 16.90
N CYS A 213 -34.28 -18.96 15.57
CA CYS A 213 -35.52 -19.08 14.83
C CYS A 213 -36.39 -20.24 15.32
N GLN A 214 -35.80 -21.41 15.57
CA GLN A 214 -36.53 -22.56 16.10
C GLN A 214 -37.02 -22.32 17.53
N ALA A 215 -36.17 -21.75 18.40
CA ALA A 215 -36.51 -21.47 19.80
C ALA A 215 -37.72 -20.54 19.92
N VAL A 216 -37.82 -19.55 19.04
CA VAL A 216 -38.91 -18.56 19.05
C VAL A 216 -40.07 -18.91 18.12
N GLY A 217 -40.04 -20.07 17.45
CA GLY A 217 -41.09 -20.52 16.53
C GLY A 217 -41.17 -19.74 15.20
N ILE A 218 -40.11 -19.05 14.78
CA ILE A 218 -40.05 -18.39 13.47
C ILE A 218 -39.71 -19.41 12.39
N THR A 219 -40.60 -19.52 11.40
CA THR A 219 -40.32 -20.30 10.19
C THR A 219 -39.35 -19.52 9.29
N ILE A 220 -38.20 -20.13 9.00
CA ILE A 220 -37.25 -19.59 8.03
C ILE A 220 -37.89 -19.66 6.64
N PRO A 221 -37.90 -18.57 5.85
CA PRO A 221 -38.45 -18.58 4.50
C PRO A 221 -37.83 -19.70 3.64
N SER A 222 -38.67 -20.45 2.93
CA SER A 222 -38.24 -21.60 2.12
C SER A 222 -37.27 -21.24 0.99
N ASN A 223 -37.25 -19.97 0.57
CA ASN A 223 -36.31 -19.43 -0.42
C ASN A 223 -34.94 -19.07 0.17
N ARG A 224 -34.73 -19.21 1.49
CA ARG A 224 -33.46 -18.94 2.15
C ARG A 224 -32.85 -20.24 2.66
N LYS A 225 -31.86 -20.75 1.93
CA LYS A 225 -31.04 -21.88 2.37
C LYS A 225 -30.02 -21.39 3.41
N LEU A 226 -29.98 -22.01 4.58
CA LEU A 226 -28.98 -21.76 5.60
C LEU A 226 -27.96 -22.89 5.63
N ASP A 227 -26.69 -22.57 5.85
CA ASP A 227 -25.63 -23.56 6.08
C ASP A 227 -25.58 -24.01 7.55
N GLY A 228 -26.01 -23.13 8.46
CA GLY A 228 -26.13 -23.46 9.88
C GLY A 228 -27.28 -24.42 10.18
N LYS A 229 -27.16 -25.14 11.29
CA LYS A 229 -28.15 -26.08 11.81
C LYS A 229 -28.53 -25.68 13.23
N SER A 230 -29.77 -25.95 13.62
CA SER A 230 -30.21 -25.65 14.98
C SER A 230 -29.44 -26.49 16.00
N LEU A 231 -29.02 -25.84 17.08
CA LEU A 231 -28.36 -26.43 18.23
C LEU A 231 -29.36 -27.00 19.25
N LEU A 232 -30.67 -26.70 19.14
CA LEU A 232 -31.65 -27.13 20.15
C LEU A 232 -31.63 -28.64 20.44
N PRO A 233 -31.55 -29.55 19.45
CA PRO A 233 -31.43 -30.98 19.72
C PRO A 233 -30.23 -31.32 20.61
N LEU A 234 -29.08 -30.69 20.35
CA LEU A 234 -27.87 -30.87 21.18
C LEU A 234 -28.07 -30.31 22.59
N LEU A 235 -28.63 -29.12 22.70
CA LEU A 235 -28.86 -28.41 23.97
C LEU A 235 -29.87 -29.14 24.87
N GLN A 236 -30.91 -29.74 24.26
CA GLN A 236 -31.94 -30.53 24.94
C GLN A 236 -31.52 -31.99 25.19
N GLY A 237 -30.26 -32.34 24.90
CA GLY A 237 -29.68 -33.64 25.23
C GLY A 237 -30.05 -34.78 24.28
N GLU A 238 -30.55 -34.48 23.07
CA GLU A 238 -30.73 -35.50 22.04
C GLU A 238 -29.37 -36.08 21.61
N ALA A 239 -29.36 -37.38 21.32
CA ALA A 239 -28.15 -38.09 20.89
C ALA A 239 -27.79 -37.72 19.44
N VAL A 240 -27.14 -36.58 19.26
CA VAL A 240 -26.63 -36.11 17.96
C VAL A 240 -25.14 -36.43 17.85
N LYS A 241 -24.82 -37.52 17.15
CA LYS A 241 -23.43 -37.96 16.95
C LYS A 241 -22.57 -36.93 16.21
N GLN A 242 -23.15 -36.23 15.25
CA GLN A 242 -22.47 -35.21 14.45
C GLN A 242 -23.50 -34.23 13.89
N LEU A 243 -23.40 -32.94 14.24
CA LEU A 243 -24.30 -31.92 13.70
C LEU A 243 -23.94 -31.61 12.25
N HIS A 244 -22.66 -31.37 11.99
CA HIS A 244 -22.11 -31.06 10.68
C HIS A 244 -21.14 -32.13 10.23
N GLU A 245 -21.37 -32.71 9.04
CA GLU A 245 -20.45 -33.68 8.45
C GLU A 245 -19.08 -33.04 8.16
N TYR A 246 -19.10 -31.79 7.68
CA TYR A 246 -17.92 -30.98 7.41
C TYR A 246 -18.11 -29.55 7.92
N LEU A 247 -17.04 -28.94 8.39
CA LEU A 247 -16.94 -27.51 8.66
C LEU A 247 -15.89 -26.90 7.73
N TYR A 248 -16.14 -25.68 7.25
CA TYR A 248 -15.33 -25.03 6.22
C TYR A 248 -14.92 -23.62 6.66
N TRP A 249 -13.68 -23.27 6.39
CA TRP A 249 -13.14 -21.92 6.53
C TRP A 249 -12.39 -21.56 5.24
N ASP A 250 -12.83 -20.52 4.55
CA ASP A 250 -12.22 -20.02 3.31
C ASP A 250 -11.72 -18.59 3.53
N GLY A 251 -10.41 -18.43 3.64
CA GLY A 251 -9.74 -17.16 3.89
C GLY A 251 -9.01 -16.62 2.65
N ASP A 252 -8.40 -15.43 2.78
CA ASP A 252 -7.72 -14.78 1.65
C ASP A 252 -6.43 -15.49 1.20
N GLU A 253 -6.13 -15.42 -0.10
CA GLU A 253 -4.84 -15.80 -0.71
C GLU A 253 -4.39 -17.25 -0.44
N GLY A 254 -5.21 -18.23 -0.81
CA GLY A 254 -4.81 -19.64 -0.70
C GLY A 254 -4.73 -20.14 0.74
N ARG A 255 -5.50 -19.52 1.66
CA ARG A 255 -5.65 -19.97 3.04
C ARG A 255 -7.03 -20.54 3.26
N TYR A 256 -7.14 -21.83 3.54
CA TYR A 256 -8.41 -22.44 3.88
C TYR A 256 -8.24 -23.60 4.84
N ALA A 257 -9.33 -24.03 5.47
CA ALA A 257 -9.37 -25.25 6.24
C ALA A 257 -10.71 -25.97 6.04
N ILE A 258 -10.66 -27.30 6.19
CA ILE A 258 -11.82 -28.16 6.26
C ILE A 258 -11.65 -29.12 7.42
N ARG A 259 -12.72 -29.32 8.19
CA ARG A 259 -12.78 -30.28 9.29
C ARG A 259 -13.85 -31.32 9.03
N ASN A 260 -13.54 -32.59 9.26
CA ASN A 260 -14.44 -33.74 9.20
C ASN A 260 -14.27 -34.58 10.47
N GLY A 261 -15.16 -34.39 11.45
CA GLY A 261 -14.99 -34.95 12.79
C GLY A 261 -13.69 -34.44 13.41
N ASP A 262 -12.79 -35.37 13.77
CA ASP A 262 -11.50 -35.04 14.38
C ASP A 262 -10.43 -34.66 13.36
N TRP A 263 -10.63 -34.96 12.08
CA TRP A 263 -9.64 -34.67 11.05
C TRP A 263 -9.79 -33.25 10.54
N LYS A 264 -8.67 -32.53 10.48
CA LYS A 264 -8.62 -31.17 9.95
C LYS A 264 -7.49 -31.02 8.96
N LEU A 265 -7.83 -30.54 7.77
CA LEU A 265 -6.88 -30.12 6.76
C LEU A 265 -6.77 -28.60 6.82
N VAL A 266 -5.53 -28.11 6.81
CA VAL A 266 -5.21 -26.67 6.76
C VAL A 266 -4.31 -26.44 5.55
N VAL A 267 -4.70 -25.50 4.70
CA VAL A 267 -3.87 -24.95 3.63
C VAL A 267 -3.51 -23.52 3.94
N ARG A 268 -2.23 -23.20 3.80
CA ARG A 268 -1.70 -21.84 3.92
C ARG A 268 -0.71 -21.60 2.80
N ASN A 269 -1.17 -20.89 1.77
CA ASN A 269 -0.44 -20.69 0.52
C ASN A 269 -0.08 -22.06 -0.09
N ASP A 270 1.20 -22.33 -0.32
CA ASP A 270 1.67 -23.62 -0.88
C ASP A 270 1.84 -24.72 0.18
N THR A 271 1.59 -24.43 1.46
CA THR A 271 1.72 -25.42 2.55
C THR A 271 0.38 -26.09 2.80
N VAL A 272 0.34 -27.40 2.62
CA VAL A 272 -0.79 -28.26 2.99
C VAL A 272 -0.37 -29.12 4.18
N SER A 273 -1.22 -29.16 5.21
CA SER A 273 -1.02 -29.99 6.40
C SER A 273 -2.33 -30.65 6.84
N LEU A 274 -2.20 -31.81 7.47
CA LEU A 274 -3.31 -32.61 7.99
C LEU A 274 -3.09 -32.90 9.48
N TYR A 275 -4.14 -32.77 10.28
CA TYR A 275 -4.11 -32.98 11.72
C TYR A 275 -5.28 -33.84 12.19
N ASN A 276 -5.09 -34.58 13.27
CA ASN A 276 -6.16 -35.21 14.04
C ASN A 276 -6.30 -34.49 15.39
N LEU A 277 -7.38 -33.72 15.54
CA LEU A 277 -7.61 -32.81 16.65
C LEU A 277 -7.97 -33.51 17.98
N ALA A 278 -8.37 -34.79 17.94
CA ALA A 278 -8.60 -35.57 19.16
C ALA A 278 -7.27 -35.94 19.82
N GLU A 279 -6.22 -36.15 19.02
CA GLU A 279 -4.88 -36.53 19.48
C GLU A 279 -3.96 -35.31 19.63
N ASP A 280 -4.07 -34.36 18.71
CA ASP A 280 -3.23 -33.17 18.61
C ASP A 280 -4.06 -31.92 18.34
N ILE A 281 -4.60 -31.36 19.42
CA ILE A 281 -5.38 -30.11 19.36
C ILE A 281 -4.50 -28.87 19.16
N GLY A 282 -3.19 -28.99 19.33
CA GLY A 282 -2.22 -27.94 19.03
C GLY A 282 -1.81 -27.90 17.57
N GLU A 283 -2.24 -28.87 16.75
CA GLU A 283 -1.88 -28.96 15.33
C GLU A 283 -0.35 -28.90 15.14
N GLU A 284 0.39 -29.60 16.00
CA GLU A 284 1.87 -29.61 16.03
C GLU A 284 2.47 -30.65 15.07
N HIS A 285 1.77 -31.77 14.84
CA HIS A 285 2.24 -32.93 14.09
C HIS A 285 1.46 -33.09 12.78
N ASP A 286 2.12 -32.78 11.66
CA ASP A 286 1.54 -32.95 10.32
C ASP A 286 1.47 -34.44 9.92
N LEU A 287 0.26 -34.94 9.69
CA LEU A 287 -0.05 -36.33 9.39
C LEU A 287 -0.24 -36.61 7.89
N LYS A 288 0.00 -35.64 7.01
CA LYS A 288 -0.31 -35.77 5.57
C LYS A 288 0.40 -36.94 4.88
N GLU A 289 1.64 -37.24 5.27
CA GLU A 289 2.43 -38.33 4.69
C GLU A 289 2.00 -39.70 5.25
N VAL A 290 1.40 -39.71 6.44
CA VAL A 290 0.92 -40.91 7.14
C VAL A 290 -0.48 -41.30 6.66
N HIS A 291 -1.33 -40.30 6.38
CA HIS A 291 -2.73 -40.46 5.96
C HIS A 291 -3.04 -39.73 4.64
N PRO A 292 -2.34 -40.06 3.54
CA PRO A 292 -2.54 -39.39 2.25
C PRO A 292 -3.96 -39.57 1.68
N GLU A 293 -4.62 -40.68 1.97
CA GLU A 293 -6.01 -40.93 1.56
C GLU A 293 -6.97 -39.96 2.25
N LYS A 294 -6.73 -39.64 3.53
CA LYS A 294 -7.56 -38.69 4.27
C LYS A 294 -7.32 -37.27 3.80
N LEU A 295 -6.06 -36.94 3.50
CA LEU A 295 -5.70 -35.67 2.90
C LEU A 295 -6.46 -35.46 1.58
N GLN A 296 -6.38 -36.43 0.68
CA GLN A 296 -7.03 -36.37 -0.63
C GLN A 296 -8.55 -36.20 -0.49
N GLN A 297 -9.19 -37.00 0.38
CA GLN A 297 -10.62 -36.90 0.65
C GLN A 297 -11.03 -35.47 1.04
N LEU A 298 -10.27 -34.84 1.94
CA LEU A 298 -10.58 -33.50 2.42
C LEU A 298 -10.33 -32.42 1.37
N GLN A 299 -9.29 -32.56 0.54
CA GLN A 299 -9.04 -31.63 -0.58
C GLN A 299 -10.16 -31.69 -1.63
N GLU A 300 -10.57 -32.90 -2.00
CA GLU A 300 -11.66 -33.12 -2.95
C GLU A 300 -12.98 -32.57 -2.41
N GLN A 301 -13.27 -32.82 -1.12
CA GLN A 301 -14.48 -32.32 -0.47
C GLN A 301 -14.49 -30.79 -0.37
N PHE A 302 -13.38 -30.15 0.00
CA PHE A 302 -13.29 -28.70 0.03
C PHE A 302 -13.53 -28.12 -1.37
N THR A 303 -12.89 -28.70 -2.39
CA THR A 303 -13.06 -28.28 -3.79
C THR A 303 -14.51 -28.43 -4.25
N ALA A 304 -15.18 -29.53 -3.89
CA ALA A 304 -16.58 -29.79 -4.25
C ALA A 304 -17.54 -28.82 -3.55
N TRP A 305 -17.32 -28.53 -2.26
CA TRP A 305 -18.09 -27.54 -1.52
C TRP A 305 -17.89 -26.13 -2.10
N ARG A 306 -16.64 -25.74 -2.35
CA ARG A 306 -16.34 -24.38 -2.80
C ARG A 306 -16.96 -24.03 -4.16
N LYS A 307 -17.12 -25.03 -5.03
CA LYS A 307 -17.84 -24.92 -6.32
C LYS A 307 -19.34 -24.64 -6.17
N GLN A 308 -19.95 -24.99 -5.03
CA GLN A 308 -21.36 -24.72 -4.74
C GLN A 308 -21.56 -23.30 -4.16
N CYS A 309 -20.51 -22.73 -3.57
CA CYS A 309 -20.55 -21.37 -3.05
C CYS A 309 -20.61 -20.36 -4.22
N PRO A 310 -21.32 -19.24 -4.05
CA PRO A 310 -21.20 -18.12 -4.97
C PRO A 310 -19.73 -17.70 -5.12
N PRO A 311 -19.35 -17.12 -6.26
CA PRO A 311 -18.06 -16.45 -6.37
C PRO A 311 -17.95 -15.39 -5.27
N THR A 312 -16.80 -15.31 -4.61
CA THR A 312 -16.47 -14.24 -3.64
C THR A 312 -16.62 -12.87 -4.30
N LEU A 313 -16.75 -11.79 -3.53
CA LEU A 313 -16.76 -10.44 -4.11
C LEU A 313 -15.52 -10.17 -4.97
N ARG A 314 -14.35 -10.69 -4.58
CA ARG A 314 -13.13 -10.65 -5.37
C ARG A 314 -13.25 -11.44 -6.68
N GLU A 315 -13.81 -12.65 -6.64
CA GLU A 315 -14.10 -13.46 -7.84
C GLU A 315 -15.22 -12.85 -8.70
N GLN A 316 -16.18 -12.15 -8.11
CA GLN A 316 -17.21 -11.42 -8.82
C GLN A 316 -16.65 -10.14 -9.42
N GLN A 317 -15.72 -9.46 -8.76
CA GLN A 317 -14.98 -8.33 -9.31
C GLN A 317 -14.05 -8.78 -10.43
N THR A 318 -13.49 -10.00 -10.38
CA THR A 318 -12.75 -10.59 -11.50
C THR A 318 -13.63 -11.22 -12.57
N ALA A 319 -14.84 -11.72 -12.27
CA ALA A 319 -15.77 -12.35 -13.22
C ALA A 319 -16.77 -11.36 -13.85
N LYS A 320 -17.08 -10.23 -13.20
CA LYS A 320 -17.73 -9.05 -13.81
C LYS A 320 -16.83 -8.35 -14.84
N LYS A 321 -15.60 -8.85 -15.06
CA LYS A 321 -14.78 -8.58 -16.24
C LYS A 321 -15.26 -9.38 -17.48
N LYS A 322 -16.58 -9.44 -17.71
CA LYS A 322 -17.16 -9.65 -19.04
C LYS A 322 -17.81 -8.34 -19.48
N PRO A 323 -17.60 -7.94 -20.75
CA PRO A 323 -17.87 -6.57 -21.19
C PRO A 323 -19.38 -6.31 -21.16
N VAL A 324 -19.81 -5.50 -20.21
CA VAL A 324 -21.06 -4.76 -20.33
C VAL A 324 -20.73 -3.52 -21.19
N PRO A 325 -21.55 -3.18 -22.21
CA PRO A 325 -21.32 -1.98 -23.00
C PRO A 325 -21.27 -0.76 -22.09
N ALA A 326 -20.24 0.07 -22.28
CA ALA A 326 -20.00 1.26 -21.50
C ALA A 326 -21.19 2.23 -21.58
N SER A 327 -21.87 2.44 -20.44
CA SER A 327 -22.70 3.62 -20.24
C SER A 327 -21.77 4.79 -19.91
N THR A 328 -21.79 5.82 -20.76
CA THR A 328 -20.98 7.03 -20.69
C THR A 328 -21.52 8.04 -19.67
N GLN A 329 -21.78 7.62 -18.43
CA GLN A 329 -22.13 8.55 -17.34
C GLN A 329 -21.22 8.32 -16.13
N ARG A 330 -20.74 9.43 -15.58
CA ARG A 330 -19.91 9.54 -14.38
C ARG A 330 -20.52 8.71 -13.25
N ARG A 331 -19.83 7.65 -12.82
CA ARG A 331 -20.15 6.96 -11.56
C ARG A 331 -19.73 7.90 -10.43
N SER A 332 -20.65 8.26 -9.55
CA SER A 332 -20.32 8.99 -8.33
C SER A 332 -19.34 8.15 -7.50
N GLY A 333 -18.13 8.66 -7.24
CA GLY A 333 -17.16 8.04 -6.33
C GLY A 333 -15.81 7.56 -6.90
N THR A 334 -15.59 7.60 -8.22
CA THR A 334 -14.25 7.31 -8.81
C THR A 334 -13.34 8.54 -8.78
N PRO A 335 -12.13 8.47 -8.17
CA PRO A 335 -11.23 9.62 -8.01
C PRO A 335 -10.48 9.97 -9.30
N ASN A 336 -10.05 11.21 -9.42
CA ASN A 336 -9.05 11.65 -10.39
C ASN A 336 -7.64 11.19 -9.98
N VAL A 337 -6.69 11.25 -10.91
CA VAL A 337 -5.28 10.94 -10.65
C VAL A 337 -4.37 12.00 -11.28
N LEU A 338 -3.50 12.60 -10.47
CA LEU A 338 -2.40 13.46 -10.90
C LEU A 338 -1.06 12.79 -10.53
N LEU A 339 -0.29 12.43 -11.55
CA LEU A 339 1.02 11.79 -11.40
C LEU A 339 2.14 12.71 -11.91
N VAL A 340 2.97 13.21 -10.98
CA VAL A 340 4.14 14.05 -11.27
C VAL A 340 5.40 13.18 -11.24
N ILE A 341 6.14 13.16 -12.34
CA ILE A 341 7.33 12.31 -12.51
C ILE A 341 8.53 13.21 -12.78
N CYS A 342 9.48 13.26 -11.84
CA CYS A 342 10.74 13.96 -11.99
C CYS A 342 11.81 13.04 -12.60
N ASP A 343 12.65 13.60 -13.47
CA ASP A 343 13.72 12.88 -14.17
C ASP A 343 15.06 13.12 -13.47
N ASP A 344 15.74 12.04 -13.08
CA ASP A 344 17.04 12.08 -12.39
C ASP A 344 16.99 12.75 -10.99
N LEU A 345 15.83 12.79 -10.31
CA LEU A 345 15.70 13.37 -8.97
C LEU A 345 16.16 12.38 -7.88
N ASN A 346 17.22 12.72 -7.16
CA ASN A 346 17.75 11.93 -6.05
C ASN A 346 17.12 12.35 -4.70
N ARG A 347 17.67 11.83 -3.60
CA ARG A 347 17.21 12.09 -2.23
C ARG A 347 17.63 13.44 -1.65
N HIS A 348 18.21 14.35 -2.44
CA HIS A 348 18.46 15.73 -2.01
C HIS A 348 17.16 16.55 -2.07
N VAL A 349 16.16 16.14 -1.30
CA VAL A 349 14.88 16.82 -1.06
C VAL A 349 14.58 16.79 0.43
N THR A 350 13.88 17.80 0.95
CA THR A 350 13.64 17.90 2.41
C THR A 350 12.83 16.74 2.94
N THR A 351 11.87 16.22 2.16
CA THR A 351 11.05 15.05 2.49
C THR A 351 11.85 13.73 2.54
N SER A 352 13.08 13.71 2.02
CA SER A 352 14.02 12.59 2.18
C SER A 352 15.04 12.83 3.31
N GLY A 353 14.85 13.88 4.11
CA GLY A 353 15.72 14.24 5.23
C GLY A 353 16.90 15.17 4.86
N TYR A 354 17.03 15.61 3.61
CA TYR A 354 18.12 16.50 3.20
C TYR A 354 17.79 17.98 3.50
N GLN A 355 18.25 18.48 4.65
CA GLN A 355 17.89 19.81 5.18
C GLN A 355 18.60 20.99 4.48
N HIS A 356 19.54 20.74 3.58
CA HIS A 356 20.33 21.80 2.91
C HIS A 356 19.69 22.31 1.61
N ILE A 357 18.47 21.86 1.31
CA ILE A 357 17.69 22.27 0.14
C ILE A 357 16.34 22.84 0.57
N LYS A 358 15.72 23.61 -0.33
CA LYS A 358 14.38 24.16 -0.16
C LYS A 358 13.43 23.49 -1.13
N THR A 359 12.47 22.75 -0.59
CA THR A 359 11.39 22.11 -1.36
C THR A 359 10.03 22.24 -0.65
N PRO A 360 9.55 23.48 -0.41
CA PRO A 360 8.30 23.72 0.31
C PRO A 360 7.05 23.11 -0.36
N SER A 361 7.01 22.99 -1.69
CA SER A 361 5.84 22.40 -2.36
C SER A 361 5.78 20.88 -2.14
N LEU A 362 6.93 20.21 -2.10
CA LEU A 362 7.00 18.79 -1.72
C LEU A 362 6.64 18.59 -0.23
N GLU A 363 7.05 19.50 0.66
CA GLU A 363 6.64 19.49 2.08
C GLU A 363 5.12 19.69 2.24
N ALA A 364 4.55 20.61 1.46
CA ALA A 364 3.11 20.85 1.45
C ALA A 364 2.31 19.63 1.00
N LEU A 365 2.81 18.88 0.01
CA LEU A 365 2.21 17.60 -0.36
C LEU A 365 2.42 16.53 0.72
N ALA A 366 3.63 16.43 1.28
CA ALA A 366 3.91 15.47 2.35
C ALA A 366 3.02 15.68 3.58
N THR A 367 2.67 16.93 3.89
CA THR A 367 1.75 17.29 4.98
C THR A 367 0.31 16.85 4.69
N ARG A 368 -0.11 16.78 3.42
CA ARG A 368 -1.43 16.29 3.00
C ARG A 368 -1.47 14.78 2.75
N GLY A 369 -0.34 14.19 2.39
CA GLY A 369 -0.21 12.79 2.01
C GLY A 369 0.66 11.98 2.96
N MET A 370 1.26 10.94 2.41
CA MET A 370 2.20 10.04 3.08
C MET A 370 3.54 10.03 2.33
N THR A 371 4.64 10.16 3.07
CA THR A 371 6.00 10.06 2.52
C THR A 371 6.53 8.62 2.61
N PHE A 372 7.03 8.10 1.49
CA PHE A 372 7.60 6.75 1.43
C PHE A 372 9.12 6.84 1.50
N ASN A 373 9.67 6.55 2.68
CA ASN A 373 11.10 6.69 2.88
C ASN A 373 11.88 5.61 2.13
N ARG A 374 11.28 4.47 1.77
CA ARG A 374 11.99 3.32 1.20
C ARG A 374 11.37 2.85 -0.13
N ALA A 375 11.29 3.77 -1.09
CA ALA A 375 10.84 3.50 -2.46
C ALA A 375 12.00 3.28 -3.44
N TYR A 376 11.88 2.25 -4.30
CA TYR A 376 12.96 1.82 -5.21
C TYR A 376 12.52 1.69 -6.66
N CYS A 377 13.35 2.19 -7.58
CA CYS A 377 13.21 1.94 -9.01
C CYS A 377 13.77 0.57 -9.41
N GLN A 378 13.22 -0.01 -10.46
CA GLN A 378 13.64 -1.34 -10.93
C GLN A 378 14.89 -1.26 -11.81
N TYR A 379 15.18 -0.09 -12.39
CA TYR A 379 16.34 0.13 -13.23
C TYR A 379 16.78 1.61 -13.13
N PRO A 380 18.03 1.93 -12.78
CA PRO A 380 18.51 3.30 -12.59
C PRO A 380 18.86 4.02 -13.91
N VAL A 381 17.96 3.93 -14.90
CA VAL A 381 18.02 4.55 -16.23
C VAL A 381 16.60 4.86 -16.71
N CYS A 382 16.39 6.06 -17.26
CA CYS A 382 15.07 6.58 -17.62
C CYS A 382 14.16 5.60 -18.39
N GLY A 383 14.59 5.11 -19.56
CA GLY A 383 13.77 4.27 -20.45
C GLY A 383 13.31 2.97 -19.78
N PRO A 384 14.25 2.12 -19.32
CA PRO A 384 13.92 0.91 -18.58
C PRO A 384 13.08 1.14 -17.33
N SER A 385 13.39 2.17 -16.52
CA SER A 385 12.61 2.49 -15.32
C SER A 385 11.16 2.83 -15.67
N ARG A 386 10.99 3.77 -16.62
CA ARG A 386 9.67 4.25 -17.06
C ARG A 386 8.87 3.15 -17.73
N ALA A 387 9.51 2.32 -18.56
CA ALA A 387 8.88 1.15 -19.13
C ALA A 387 8.36 0.20 -18.03
N SER A 388 9.16 -0.03 -16.99
CA SER A 388 8.82 -0.92 -15.87
C SER A 388 7.63 -0.41 -15.05
N PHE A 389 7.71 0.79 -14.47
CA PHE A 389 6.63 1.25 -13.59
C PHE A 389 5.35 1.63 -14.34
N LEU A 390 5.45 2.07 -15.61
CA LEU A 390 4.25 2.36 -16.42
C LEU A 390 3.57 1.07 -16.91
N SER A 391 4.24 -0.08 -16.94
CA SER A 391 3.62 -1.36 -17.34
C SER A 391 3.40 -2.33 -16.16
N GLY A 392 3.86 -1.98 -14.97
CA GLY A 392 3.68 -2.79 -13.76
C GLY A 392 4.46 -4.10 -13.79
N VAL A 393 5.53 -4.21 -14.59
CA VAL A 393 6.40 -5.39 -14.67
C VAL A 393 7.88 -5.01 -14.63
N TYR A 394 8.74 -5.94 -14.22
CA TYR A 394 10.19 -5.70 -14.08
C TYR A 394 10.89 -5.59 -15.44
N PRO A 395 12.07 -4.94 -15.52
CA PRO A 395 12.80 -4.70 -16.77
C PRO A 395 13.03 -5.95 -17.61
N GLU A 396 13.38 -7.09 -17.00
CA GLU A 396 13.56 -8.36 -17.71
C GLU A 396 12.26 -8.86 -18.37
N THR A 397 11.12 -8.58 -17.75
CA THR A 397 9.79 -8.93 -18.28
C THR A 397 9.37 -7.95 -19.38
N THR A 398 9.65 -6.64 -19.21
CA THR A 398 9.43 -5.65 -20.29
C THR A 398 10.30 -5.91 -21.52
N GLY A 399 11.46 -6.54 -21.34
CA GLY A 399 12.50 -6.64 -22.36
C GLY A 399 13.21 -5.32 -22.67
N ILE A 400 12.93 -4.24 -21.93
CA ILE A 400 13.52 -2.92 -22.14
C ILE A 400 14.65 -2.70 -21.15
N LEU A 401 15.88 -2.81 -21.66
CA LEU A 401 17.12 -2.68 -20.88
C LEU A 401 18.00 -1.50 -21.35
N ASP A 402 17.47 -0.66 -22.23
CA ASP A 402 18.14 0.52 -22.78
C ASP A 402 17.13 1.66 -23.09
N ASN A 403 17.64 2.83 -23.48
CA ASN A 403 16.85 4.04 -23.77
C ASN A 403 16.33 4.13 -25.23
N LYS A 404 16.60 3.15 -26.08
CA LYS A 404 16.29 3.16 -27.52
C LYS A 404 15.15 2.21 -27.88
N SER A 405 15.04 1.10 -27.16
CA SER A 405 14.06 0.05 -27.40
C SER A 405 12.64 0.51 -27.02
N ASP A 406 11.67 0.24 -27.90
CA ASP A 406 10.26 0.59 -27.69
C ASP A 406 9.48 -0.62 -27.14
N ILE A 407 8.90 -0.48 -25.95
CA ILE A 407 8.11 -1.56 -25.32
C ILE A 407 6.95 -2.02 -26.18
N ARG A 408 6.35 -1.14 -27.00
CA ARG A 408 5.24 -1.52 -27.88
C ARG A 408 5.66 -2.49 -28.98
N ASN A 409 6.95 -2.49 -29.34
CA ASN A 409 7.48 -3.43 -30.33
C ASN A 409 7.97 -4.73 -29.66
N VAL A 410 8.51 -4.64 -28.44
CA VAL A 410 9.09 -5.79 -27.73
C VAL A 410 8.02 -6.61 -26.98
N ARG A 411 7.00 -5.94 -26.46
CA ARG A 411 5.90 -6.47 -25.63
C ARG A 411 4.60 -5.70 -25.89
N PRO A 412 4.01 -5.76 -27.10
CA PRO A 412 2.78 -5.03 -27.46
C PRO A 412 1.57 -5.35 -26.56
N GLU A 413 1.58 -6.50 -25.88
CA GLU A 413 0.54 -6.95 -24.96
C GLU A 413 0.55 -6.20 -23.61
N LEU A 414 1.67 -5.59 -23.23
CA LEU A 414 1.82 -4.84 -21.99
C LEU A 414 1.25 -3.44 -22.14
N LYS A 415 0.02 -3.26 -21.68
CA LYS A 415 -0.65 -1.95 -21.69
C LYS A 415 -0.03 -1.05 -20.65
N SER A 416 0.32 0.16 -21.07
CA SER A 416 0.80 1.19 -20.15
C SER A 416 -0.31 1.72 -19.25
N LEU A 417 0.04 2.22 -18.08
CA LEU A 417 -0.84 2.86 -17.11
C LEU A 417 -1.78 3.92 -17.75
N PRO A 418 -1.30 4.92 -18.52
CA PRO A 418 -2.21 5.86 -19.17
C PRO A 418 -3.16 5.22 -20.19
N GLN A 419 -2.70 4.19 -20.91
CA GLN A 419 -3.57 3.42 -21.82
C GLN A 419 -4.68 2.71 -21.04
N LEU A 420 -4.37 2.09 -19.89
CA LEU A 420 -5.37 1.45 -19.04
C LEU A 420 -6.43 2.45 -18.56
N PHE A 421 -6.01 3.63 -18.11
CA PHE A 421 -6.94 4.68 -17.69
C PHE A 421 -7.80 5.19 -18.86
N LYS A 422 -7.19 5.43 -20.03
CA LYS A 422 -7.89 5.86 -21.24
C LYS A 422 -8.98 4.85 -21.68
N GLU A 423 -8.64 3.57 -21.68
CA GLU A 423 -9.57 2.49 -22.03
C GLU A 423 -10.70 2.28 -21.00
N ASN A 424 -10.53 2.78 -19.76
CA ASN A 424 -11.51 2.65 -18.68
C ASN A 424 -12.26 3.96 -18.38
N GLY A 425 -12.39 4.84 -19.38
CA GLY A 425 -13.32 5.97 -19.33
C GLY A 425 -12.77 7.27 -18.75
N TYR A 426 -11.49 7.31 -18.36
CA TYR A 426 -10.84 8.55 -17.92
C TYR A 426 -10.48 9.43 -19.11
N TRP A 427 -10.54 10.75 -18.93
CA TRP A 427 -9.80 11.66 -19.79
C TRP A 427 -8.31 11.58 -19.42
N THR A 428 -7.44 11.45 -20.42
CA THR A 428 -6.00 11.24 -20.18
C THR A 428 -5.18 12.38 -20.78
N GLY A 429 -4.50 13.12 -19.92
CA GLY A 429 -3.62 14.22 -20.28
C GLY A 429 -2.17 13.88 -19.95
N GLY A 430 -1.25 14.11 -20.88
CA GLY A 430 0.18 13.95 -20.60
C GLY A 430 0.99 15.16 -21.03
N VAL A 431 1.90 15.63 -20.19
CA VAL A 431 2.82 16.70 -20.56
C VAL A 431 4.26 16.34 -20.23
N GLY A 432 5.18 16.77 -21.09
CA GLY A 432 6.61 16.63 -20.85
C GLY A 432 7.11 15.18 -20.94
N LYS A 433 8.07 14.81 -20.09
CA LYS A 433 8.74 13.51 -20.17
C LYS A 433 8.02 12.45 -19.32
N VAL A 434 7.12 11.70 -19.93
CA VAL A 434 6.41 10.55 -19.30
C VAL A 434 7.10 9.25 -19.70
N PHE A 435 7.03 8.92 -20.99
CA PHE A 435 7.87 7.89 -21.61
C PHE A 435 9.22 8.49 -22.04
N HIS A 436 10.18 7.65 -22.40
CA HIS A 436 11.51 8.12 -22.76
C HIS A 436 11.57 8.70 -24.19
N GLY A 437 11.66 10.03 -24.28
CA GLY A 437 11.96 10.74 -25.52
C GLY A 437 10.87 10.57 -26.58
N LYS A 438 11.24 10.00 -27.74
CA LYS A 438 10.32 9.80 -28.88
C LYS A 438 9.47 8.52 -28.76
N LEU A 439 9.66 7.74 -27.70
CA LEU A 439 8.96 6.49 -27.45
C LEU A 439 7.60 6.69 -26.77
N ASP A 440 7.03 7.90 -26.87
CA ASP A 440 5.71 8.18 -26.32
C ASP A 440 4.62 7.38 -27.04
N HIS A 441 3.61 6.98 -26.26
CA HIS A 441 2.54 6.13 -26.73
C HIS A 441 1.45 6.90 -27.50
N GLY A 442 1.51 8.24 -27.54
CA GLY A 442 0.64 9.10 -28.33
C GLY A 442 -0.83 8.84 -28.07
N ASP A 443 -1.62 8.77 -29.14
CA ASP A 443 -3.07 8.56 -29.09
C ASP A 443 -3.47 7.24 -28.42
N THR A 444 -2.58 6.26 -28.28
CA THR A 444 -2.87 5.04 -27.51
C THR A 444 -3.01 5.34 -26.01
N ALA A 445 -2.22 6.28 -25.49
CA ALA A 445 -2.19 6.64 -24.06
C ALA A 445 -3.00 7.90 -23.75
N TRP A 446 -3.05 8.87 -24.66
CA TRP A 446 -3.44 10.25 -24.35
C TRP A 446 -4.64 10.70 -25.17
N HIS A 447 -5.57 11.41 -24.53
CA HIS A 447 -6.53 12.27 -25.24
C HIS A 447 -5.86 13.58 -25.65
N GLU A 448 -4.98 14.10 -24.81
CA GLU A 448 -4.20 15.30 -25.09
C GLU A 448 -2.77 15.12 -24.58
N TYR A 449 -1.78 15.45 -25.42
CA TYR A 449 -0.37 15.32 -25.08
C TYR A 449 0.45 16.52 -25.56
N HIS A 450 1.28 17.08 -24.69
CA HIS A 450 2.17 18.20 -25.03
C HIS A 450 3.63 17.92 -24.67
N GLN A 451 4.54 18.36 -25.52
CA GLN A 451 5.97 18.42 -25.21
C GLN A 451 6.49 19.83 -25.45
N PHE A 452 6.80 20.55 -24.37
CA PHE A 452 7.35 21.89 -24.47
C PHE A 452 8.89 21.88 -24.60
N GLN A 453 9.39 22.96 -25.17
CA GLN A 453 10.81 23.30 -25.20
C GLN A 453 11.03 24.58 -24.38
N ASN A 454 12.26 24.79 -23.93
CA ASN A 454 12.67 26.11 -23.44
C ASN A 454 12.43 27.15 -24.54
N SER A 455 12.05 28.37 -24.17
CA SER A 455 11.82 29.44 -25.14
C SER A 455 13.06 29.78 -25.96
N TRP A 456 14.26 29.59 -25.39
CA TRP A 456 15.52 29.55 -26.12
C TRP A 456 16.48 28.57 -25.44
N ASN A 457 17.54 28.20 -26.16
CA ASN A 457 18.64 27.43 -25.60
C ASN A 457 19.78 28.40 -25.22
N PRO A 458 20.20 28.46 -23.94
CA PRO A 458 21.17 29.45 -23.45
C PRO A 458 22.56 29.28 -24.04
N VAL A 459 22.89 28.10 -24.60
CA VAL A 459 24.15 27.86 -25.31
C VAL A 459 24.00 28.19 -26.79
N LEU A 460 22.87 27.84 -27.40
CA LEU A 460 22.63 28.09 -28.83
C LEU A 460 22.45 29.58 -29.15
N LYS A 461 21.76 30.33 -28.28
CA LYS A 461 21.39 31.73 -28.56
C LYS A 461 22.62 32.63 -28.80
N PRO A 462 23.67 32.60 -27.96
CA PRO A 462 24.90 33.34 -28.26
C PRO A 462 25.59 32.91 -29.55
N ILE A 463 25.55 31.62 -29.90
CA ILE A 463 26.13 31.10 -31.14
C ILE A 463 25.37 31.62 -32.35
N GLN A 464 24.03 31.61 -32.27
CA GLN A 464 23.17 32.18 -33.29
C GLN A 464 23.42 33.69 -33.44
N ASP A 465 23.43 34.45 -32.35
CA ASP A 465 23.63 35.90 -32.39
C ASP A 465 25.00 36.28 -32.98
N ALA A 466 26.06 35.51 -32.65
CA ALA A 466 27.38 35.68 -33.24
C ALA A 466 27.39 35.37 -34.75
N PHE A 467 26.73 34.27 -35.15
CA PHE A 467 26.60 33.89 -36.56
C PHE A 467 25.83 34.94 -37.36
N GLU A 468 24.68 35.41 -36.85
CA GLU A 468 23.83 36.40 -37.54
C GLU A 468 24.52 37.76 -37.66
N LYS A 469 25.40 38.11 -36.71
CA LYS A 469 26.23 39.31 -36.79
C LYS A 469 27.28 39.24 -37.90
N GLU A 470 27.82 38.05 -38.18
CA GLU A 470 28.87 37.86 -39.19
C GLU A 470 28.30 37.61 -40.60
N HIS A 471 27.26 36.77 -40.69
CA HIS A 471 26.75 36.26 -41.97
C HIS A 471 25.37 36.83 -42.35
N GLY A 472 24.69 37.56 -41.45
CA GLY A 472 23.30 37.96 -41.62
C GLY A 472 22.31 36.87 -41.15
N SER A 473 21.01 37.13 -41.29
CA SER A 473 19.95 36.27 -40.72
C SER A 473 20.08 34.79 -41.12
N ILE A 474 19.83 33.89 -40.16
CA ILE A 474 19.83 32.43 -40.40
C ILE A 474 18.67 31.97 -41.30
N ASP A 475 17.65 32.80 -41.48
CA ASP A 475 16.47 32.50 -42.31
C ASP A 475 16.75 32.67 -43.81
N LEU A 476 17.85 33.34 -44.18
CA LEU A 476 18.24 33.56 -45.56
C LEU A 476 18.78 32.25 -46.21
N PRO A 477 18.30 31.85 -47.40
CA PRO A 477 18.73 30.61 -48.07
C PRO A 477 20.25 30.48 -48.24
N GLU A 478 20.94 31.58 -48.58
CA GLU A 478 22.39 31.66 -48.76
C GLU A 478 23.17 31.32 -47.48
N ASN A 479 22.59 31.58 -46.31
CA ASN A 479 23.23 31.38 -45.00
C ASN A 479 22.98 29.99 -44.41
N GLN A 480 21.96 29.26 -44.89
CA GLN A 480 21.57 27.97 -44.30
C GLN A 480 22.69 26.92 -44.30
N LYS A 481 23.53 26.89 -45.35
CA LYS A 481 24.65 25.93 -45.43
C LYS A 481 25.71 26.21 -44.36
N ALA A 482 26.10 27.47 -44.21
CA ALA A 482 27.06 27.90 -43.20
C ALA A 482 26.48 27.71 -41.79
N TRP A 483 25.21 28.06 -41.58
CA TRP A 483 24.53 27.87 -40.29
C TRP A 483 24.46 26.40 -39.87
N ARG A 484 24.13 25.48 -40.80
CA ARG A 484 24.13 24.03 -40.52
C ARG A 484 25.53 23.52 -40.16
N ALA A 485 26.59 24.08 -40.75
CA ALA A 485 27.96 23.74 -40.39
C ALA A 485 28.29 24.21 -38.96
N ALA A 486 28.01 25.47 -38.63
CA ALA A 486 28.20 26.04 -37.30
C ALA A 486 27.42 25.27 -36.22
N LEU A 487 26.17 24.89 -36.50
CA LEU A 487 25.36 24.03 -35.63
C LEU A 487 25.96 22.64 -35.44
N LYS A 488 26.50 22.04 -36.52
CA LYS A 488 27.12 20.71 -36.47
C LYS A 488 28.37 20.73 -35.60
N GLU A 489 29.19 21.78 -35.71
CA GLU A 489 30.39 21.99 -34.90
C GLU A 489 30.06 22.16 -33.41
N ASN A 490 28.96 22.87 -33.11
CA ASN A 490 28.56 23.17 -31.74
C ASN A 490 27.51 22.19 -31.16
N ARG A 491 27.16 21.13 -31.89
CA ARG A 491 26.07 20.20 -31.52
C ARG A 491 26.20 19.65 -30.11
N VAL A 492 27.43 19.33 -29.70
CA VAL A 492 27.72 18.75 -28.38
C VAL A 492 27.43 19.76 -27.26
N ALA A 493 27.95 20.98 -27.39
CA ALA A 493 27.74 22.06 -26.42
C ALA A 493 26.25 22.47 -26.34
N VAL A 494 25.59 22.61 -27.49
CA VAL A 494 24.15 22.94 -27.58
C VAL A 494 23.29 21.86 -26.91
N GLY A 495 23.67 20.59 -27.03
CA GLY A 495 22.98 19.48 -26.36
C GLY A 495 23.23 19.41 -24.85
N GLY A 496 24.40 19.89 -24.39
CA GLY A 496 24.77 19.99 -22.98
C GLY A 496 24.70 18.66 -22.19
N GLN A 497 24.84 17.53 -22.88
CA GLN A 497 24.80 16.19 -22.28
C GLN A 497 26.18 15.73 -21.81
N SER A 498 27.24 16.07 -22.56
CA SER A 498 28.63 15.72 -22.25
C SER A 498 29.58 16.75 -22.90
N PRO A 499 30.32 17.58 -22.14
CA PRO A 499 30.18 17.70 -20.69
C PRO A 499 28.78 18.21 -20.31
N PRO A 500 28.24 17.80 -19.15
CA PRO A 500 26.98 18.31 -18.66
C PRO A 500 27.01 19.82 -18.50
N GLY A 501 26.15 20.51 -19.26
CA GLY A 501 25.97 21.94 -19.11
C GLY A 501 25.33 22.25 -17.75
N TYR A 502 25.73 23.35 -17.12
CA TYR A 502 25.18 23.81 -15.85
C TYR A 502 25.25 25.32 -15.76
N GLY A 503 24.38 25.93 -14.96
CA GLY A 503 24.43 27.36 -14.65
C GLY A 503 23.09 28.07 -14.77
N PRO A 504 23.05 29.33 -14.32
CA PRO A 504 21.85 30.13 -14.35
C PRO A 504 21.47 30.51 -15.78
N THR A 505 20.19 30.74 -15.99
CA THR A 505 19.66 31.33 -17.23
C THR A 505 18.91 32.63 -16.92
N ASP A 506 18.75 33.45 -17.95
CA ASP A 506 17.95 34.67 -17.96
C ASP A 506 16.46 34.41 -18.23
N MET A 507 16.09 33.17 -18.56
CA MET A 507 14.71 32.76 -18.72
C MET A 507 13.96 32.86 -17.40
N THR A 508 12.74 33.38 -17.46
CA THR A 508 11.76 33.25 -16.38
C THR A 508 11.32 31.80 -16.20
N ASP A 509 10.68 31.51 -15.07
CA ASP A 509 10.10 30.19 -14.79
C ASP A 509 9.18 29.71 -15.92
N ALA A 510 8.28 30.58 -16.41
CA ALA A 510 7.32 30.28 -17.48
C ALA A 510 7.96 30.07 -18.86
N GLN A 511 9.20 30.51 -19.07
CA GLN A 511 9.93 30.32 -20.32
C GLN A 511 10.72 29.00 -20.35
N HIS A 512 11.00 28.42 -19.18
CA HIS A 512 11.57 27.08 -19.08
C HIS A 512 10.52 26.01 -19.42
N ARG A 513 10.97 24.91 -20.04
CA ARG A 513 10.16 23.75 -20.39
C ARG A 513 9.30 23.28 -19.21
N ASP A 514 9.90 23.04 -18.05
CA ASP A 514 9.17 22.46 -16.92
C ASP A 514 8.16 23.45 -16.31
N GLY A 515 8.44 24.76 -16.37
CA GLY A 515 7.45 25.77 -16.01
C GLY A 515 6.28 25.85 -17.00
N LYS A 516 6.50 25.56 -18.29
CA LYS A 516 5.41 25.40 -19.27
C LYS A 516 4.62 24.12 -19.03
N ASN A 517 5.30 23.00 -18.76
CA ASN A 517 4.67 21.72 -18.47
C ASN A 517 3.66 21.84 -17.32
N VAL A 518 4.12 22.35 -16.18
CA VAL A 518 3.26 22.52 -14.99
C VAL A 518 2.09 23.47 -15.28
N ARG A 519 2.33 24.61 -15.94
CA ARG A 519 1.25 25.54 -16.29
C ARG A 519 0.21 24.95 -17.24
N GLN A 520 0.61 24.04 -18.14
CA GLN A 520 -0.34 23.34 -18.99
C GLN A 520 -1.23 22.39 -18.18
N VAL A 521 -0.69 21.72 -17.16
CA VAL A 521 -1.50 20.88 -16.25
C VAL A 521 -2.44 21.74 -15.40
N ALA A 522 -1.92 22.81 -14.79
CA ALA A 522 -2.73 23.75 -14.03
C ALA A 522 -3.86 24.32 -14.91
N LYS A 523 -3.58 24.63 -16.18
CA LYS A 523 -4.58 25.04 -17.16
C LYS A 523 -5.65 23.97 -17.38
N TRP A 524 -5.28 22.70 -17.60
CA TRP A 524 -6.26 21.62 -17.77
C TRP A 524 -7.17 21.43 -16.57
N ILE A 525 -6.62 21.58 -15.36
CA ILE A 525 -7.37 21.50 -14.10
C ILE A 525 -8.33 22.70 -13.99
N ASN A 526 -7.83 23.93 -14.15
CA ASN A 526 -8.62 25.14 -13.98
C ASN A 526 -9.69 25.34 -15.06
N GLU A 527 -9.42 24.93 -16.30
CA GLU A 527 -10.38 24.98 -17.40
C GLU A 527 -11.26 23.73 -17.49
N GLN A 528 -11.06 22.74 -16.60
CA GLN A 528 -11.77 21.46 -16.57
C GLN A 528 -11.81 20.79 -17.95
N SER A 529 -10.66 20.74 -18.64
CA SER A 529 -10.56 20.25 -20.03
C SER A 529 -10.99 18.78 -20.19
N HIS A 530 -11.11 18.05 -19.08
CA HIS A 530 -11.63 16.69 -19.00
C HIS A 530 -13.16 16.59 -19.13
N GLY A 531 -13.90 17.70 -19.04
CA GLY A 531 -15.37 17.72 -19.02
C GLY A 531 -15.93 16.87 -17.86
N ASP A 532 -16.98 16.09 -18.11
CA ASP A 532 -17.63 15.27 -17.07
C ASP A 532 -16.86 13.98 -16.72
N LYS A 533 -15.76 13.68 -17.41
CA LYS A 533 -14.95 12.47 -17.14
C LYS A 533 -14.02 12.70 -15.95
N PRO A 534 -13.72 11.67 -15.14
CA PRO A 534 -12.57 11.73 -14.25
C PRO A 534 -11.28 11.81 -15.07
N PHE A 535 -10.24 12.43 -14.54
CA PHE A 535 -8.98 12.60 -15.25
C PHE A 535 -7.85 11.71 -14.72
N PHE A 536 -6.97 11.30 -15.61
CA PHE A 536 -5.63 10.80 -15.31
C PHE A 536 -4.63 11.72 -16.01
N ILE A 537 -3.95 12.57 -15.24
CA ILE A 537 -2.99 13.54 -15.77
C ILE A 537 -1.58 13.13 -15.33
N THR A 538 -0.65 13.18 -16.27
CA THR A 538 0.78 13.04 -15.97
C THR A 538 1.54 14.34 -16.25
N CYS A 539 2.33 14.77 -15.27
CA CYS A 539 3.27 15.89 -15.39
C CYS A 539 4.70 15.37 -15.39
N GLY A 540 5.25 15.15 -16.58
CA GLY A 540 6.62 14.70 -16.78
C GLY A 540 7.63 15.85 -16.71
N ILE A 541 8.29 16.01 -15.57
CA ILE A 541 9.29 17.03 -15.30
C ILE A 541 10.67 16.53 -15.76
N HIS A 542 11.36 17.32 -16.57
CA HIS A 542 12.69 16.97 -17.07
C HIS A 542 13.79 17.30 -16.05
N LYS A 543 13.65 18.32 -15.21
CA LYS A 543 14.64 18.58 -14.16
C LYS A 543 14.50 17.61 -12.98
N PRO A 544 15.61 17.32 -12.28
CA PRO A 544 16.95 17.91 -12.44
C PRO A 544 17.85 17.29 -13.52
N HIS A 545 17.38 16.46 -14.48
CA HIS A 545 18.24 15.95 -15.57
C HIS A 545 19.02 17.05 -16.31
N VAL A 546 20.28 16.72 -16.64
CA VAL A 546 21.22 17.55 -17.41
C VAL A 546 20.61 18.05 -18.73
N PRO A 547 20.93 19.27 -19.19
CA PRO A 547 21.82 20.26 -18.57
C PRO A 547 21.19 20.92 -17.34
N PHE A 548 21.95 21.20 -16.28
CA PHE A 548 21.45 21.80 -15.03
C PHE A 548 21.23 23.32 -15.16
N TRP A 549 20.18 23.67 -15.90
CA TRP A 549 19.76 25.05 -16.12
C TRP A 549 18.51 25.37 -15.31
N ALA A 550 18.56 26.49 -14.59
CA ALA A 550 17.45 27.08 -13.86
C ALA A 550 17.63 28.61 -13.81
N PRO A 551 16.57 29.39 -13.51
CA PRO A 551 16.69 30.84 -13.33
C PRO A 551 17.68 31.23 -12.21
N GLN A 552 18.38 32.36 -12.37
CA GLN A 552 19.38 32.87 -11.43
C GLN A 552 18.90 32.89 -9.97
N LYS A 553 17.66 33.32 -9.72
CA LYS A 553 17.07 33.44 -8.38
C LYS A 553 17.14 32.15 -7.55
N TYR A 554 17.20 30.97 -8.20
CA TYR A 554 17.32 29.68 -7.52
C TYR A 554 18.78 29.33 -7.18
N PHE A 555 19.73 29.75 -8.02
CA PHE A 555 21.17 29.62 -7.72
C PHE A 555 21.56 30.46 -6.50
N ASP A 556 20.99 31.67 -6.39
CA ASP A 556 21.23 32.60 -5.30
C ASP A 556 20.85 32.02 -3.91
N MET A 557 19.96 31.02 -3.88
CA MET A 557 19.56 30.34 -2.64
C MET A 557 20.62 29.38 -2.10
N TYR A 558 21.60 28.99 -2.93
CA TYR A 558 22.60 27.97 -2.62
C TYR A 558 24.02 28.47 -2.86
N PRO A 559 24.56 29.39 -2.03
CA PRO A 559 25.97 29.78 -2.16
C PRO A 559 26.90 28.55 -2.08
N PRO A 560 27.81 28.31 -3.04
CA PRO A 560 28.54 27.04 -3.14
C PRO A 560 29.29 26.64 -1.86
N HIS A 561 29.85 27.62 -1.13
CA HIS A 561 30.58 27.38 0.11
C HIS A 561 29.68 26.91 1.28
N LYS A 562 28.36 27.06 1.19
CA LYS A 562 27.38 26.56 2.18
C LYS A 562 26.86 25.16 1.85
N ILE A 563 27.14 24.66 0.64
CA ILE A 563 26.72 23.32 0.24
C ILE A 563 27.64 22.31 0.92
N PRO A 564 27.09 21.41 1.77
CA PRO A 564 27.88 20.38 2.41
C PRO A 564 28.30 19.36 1.36
N VAL A 565 29.58 19.01 1.39
CA VAL A 565 30.16 17.97 0.55
C VAL A 565 31.04 17.14 1.44
N GLN A 566 30.79 15.83 1.47
CA GLN A 566 31.66 14.89 2.16
C GLN A 566 32.74 14.42 1.18
N PRO A 567 34.02 14.50 1.55
CA PRO A 567 35.09 13.92 0.74
C PRO A 567 34.91 12.41 0.72
N VAL A 568 35.14 11.80 -0.44
CA VAL A 568 35.12 10.34 -0.59
C VAL A 568 36.46 9.77 -0.12
N PRO A 569 36.48 8.66 0.65
CA PRO A 569 37.74 7.98 0.99
C PRO A 569 38.52 7.58 -0.27
N LEU A 570 39.85 7.67 -0.22
CA LEU A 570 40.70 7.36 -1.39
C LEU A 570 40.64 5.87 -1.77
N ASP A 571 40.38 5.01 -0.80
CA ASP A 571 40.29 3.55 -0.88
C ASP A 571 38.86 3.04 -1.12
N ASP A 572 37.86 3.93 -1.21
CA ASP A 572 36.43 3.56 -1.40
C ASP A 572 36.17 2.75 -2.68
N LEU A 573 37.08 2.81 -3.66
CA LEU A 573 36.94 2.07 -4.91
C LEU A 573 37.61 0.68 -4.89
N ASP A 574 38.38 0.36 -3.85
CA ASP A 574 39.27 -0.81 -3.84
C ASP A 574 38.51 -2.14 -3.63
N ASP A 575 37.38 -2.11 -2.94
CA ASP A 575 36.55 -3.29 -2.63
C ASP A 575 35.27 -3.37 -3.47
N ILE A 576 35.05 -2.41 -4.37
CA ILE A 576 33.92 -2.39 -5.30
C ILE A 576 34.26 -3.23 -6.55
N PRO A 577 33.41 -4.19 -6.95
CA PRO A 577 33.59 -4.96 -8.19
C PRO A 577 33.80 -4.05 -9.41
N PRO A 578 34.78 -4.32 -10.29
CA PRO A 578 35.05 -3.45 -11.45
C PRO A 578 33.84 -3.20 -12.36
N ARG A 579 32.92 -4.18 -12.47
CA ARG A 579 31.68 -4.02 -13.25
C ARG A 579 30.63 -3.14 -12.58
N ALA A 580 30.70 -2.91 -11.27
CA ALA A 580 29.79 -1.98 -10.59
C ALA A 580 30.11 -0.52 -10.96
N LEU A 581 31.39 -0.21 -11.17
CA LEU A 581 31.90 1.13 -11.46
C LEU A 581 31.53 1.62 -12.87
N VAL A 582 31.38 2.95 -12.99
CA VAL A 582 31.11 3.64 -14.26
C VAL A 582 32.08 4.80 -14.46
N HIS A 583 32.45 5.08 -15.71
CA HIS A 583 33.42 6.13 -16.07
C HIS A 583 32.77 7.50 -16.30
N ARG A 584 31.52 7.69 -15.87
CA ARG A 584 30.76 8.89 -16.24
C ARG A 584 31.32 10.17 -15.64
N TYR A 585 32.11 10.10 -14.56
CA TYR A 585 32.79 11.24 -13.95
C TYR A 585 33.70 12.00 -14.94
N GLU A 586 34.28 11.33 -15.94
CA GLU A 586 35.11 11.96 -16.98
C GLU A 586 34.31 13.00 -17.79
N ALA A 587 33.05 12.70 -18.09
CA ALA A 587 32.16 13.61 -18.79
C ALA A 587 31.88 14.88 -17.98
N PHE A 588 31.93 14.80 -16.64
CA PHE A 588 31.78 15.96 -15.76
C PHE A 588 33.11 16.69 -15.52
N GLY A 589 34.20 16.27 -16.16
CA GLY A 589 35.52 16.88 -16.01
C GLY A 589 36.25 16.49 -14.72
N PHE A 590 35.85 15.39 -14.07
CA PHE A 590 36.58 14.82 -12.95
C PHE A 590 37.60 13.78 -13.43
N GLU A 591 38.67 13.63 -12.66
CA GLU A 591 39.65 12.56 -12.81
C GLU A 591 39.45 11.55 -11.68
N ARG A 592 39.55 10.25 -12.00
CA ARG A 592 39.33 9.19 -11.02
C ARG A 592 40.29 9.33 -9.84
N GLY A 593 39.75 9.34 -8.62
CA GLY A 593 40.55 9.46 -7.39
C GLY A 593 41.11 10.87 -7.13
N VAL A 594 40.79 11.86 -7.96
CA VAL A 594 41.19 13.27 -7.77
C VAL A 594 39.96 14.10 -7.43
N GLU A 595 39.86 14.49 -6.17
CA GLU A 595 38.70 15.22 -5.67
C GLU A 595 38.78 16.71 -6.03
N ASN A 596 37.78 17.19 -6.78
CA ASN A 596 37.64 18.61 -7.13
C ASN A 596 36.42 19.20 -6.41
N MET A 597 36.62 19.55 -5.14
CA MET A 597 35.58 20.10 -4.26
C MET A 597 34.89 21.35 -4.81
N LYS A 598 35.61 22.20 -5.55
CA LYS A 598 35.01 23.40 -6.17
C LYS A 598 34.02 22.99 -7.26
N LEU A 599 34.48 22.18 -8.21
CA LEU A 599 33.64 21.75 -9.33
C LEU A 599 32.46 20.90 -8.86
N ARG A 600 32.67 20.04 -7.85
CA ARG A 600 31.58 19.27 -7.22
C ARG A 600 30.51 20.19 -6.63
N ARG A 601 30.91 21.24 -5.89
CA ARG A 601 29.98 22.25 -5.37
C ARG A 601 29.27 23.04 -6.47
N ASP A 602 29.96 23.37 -7.56
CA ASP A 602 29.35 24.08 -8.70
C ASP A 602 28.24 23.23 -9.35
N TYR A 603 28.48 21.93 -9.56
CA TYR A 603 27.46 21.00 -10.05
C TYR A 603 26.31 20.78 -9.06
N MET A 604 26.62 20.61 -7.77
CA MET A 604 25.60 20.46 -6.73
C MET A 604 24.73 21.71 -6.59
N GLN A 605 25.32 22.91 -6.67
CA GLN A 605 24.56 24.17 -6.68
C GLN A 605 23.56 24.19 -7.82
N ALA A 606 24.00 23.85 -9.04
CA ALA A 606 23.13 23.84 -10.21
C ALA A 606 22.02 22.79 -10.08
N TYR A 607 22.35 21.60 -9.57
CA TYR A 607 21.39 20.53 -9.33
C TYR A 607 20.33 20.94 -8.27
N HIS A 608 20.76 21.50 -7.14
CA HIS A 608 19.87 22.03 -6.09
C HIS A 608 18.99 23.18 -6.59
N ALA A 609 19.55 24.08 -7.41
CA ALA A 609 18.79 25.17 -8.04
C ALA A 609 17.70 24.62 -8.98
N CYS A 610 18.00 23.57 -9.76
CA CYS A 610 17.01 22.89 -10.59
C CYS A 610 15.88 22.25 -9.77
N ILE A 611 16.20 21.62 -8.64
CA ILE A 611 15.20 21.01 -7.75
C ILE A 611 14.27 22.08 -7.15
N THR A 612 14.81 23.16 -6.61
CA THR A 612 13.97 24.24 -6.04
C THR A 612 13.18 24.99 -7.10
N PHE A 613 13.72 25.09 -8.32
CA PHE A 613 12.96 25.59 -9.46
C PHE A 613 11.72 24.73 -9.71
N ILE A 614 11.87 23.40 -9.84
CA ILE A 614 10.73 22.53 -10.12
C ILE A 614 9.79 22.36 -8.95
N ASP A 615 10.28 22.40 -7.71
CA ASP A 615 9.43 22.46 -6.53
C ASP A 615 8.54 23.71 -6.54
N ALA A 616 9.11 24.89 -6.84
CA ALA A 616 8.33 26.11 -6.97
C ALA A 616 7.30 26.03 -8.12
N GLN A 617 7.59 25.28 -9.20
CA GLN A 617 6.60 25.09 -10.26
C GLN A 617 5.50 24.10 -9.82
N ILE A 618 5.86 22.98 -9.19
CA ILE A 618 4.90 21.98 -8.69
C ILE A 618 3.86 22.63 -7.75
N GLY A 619 4.26 23.63 -6.96
CA GLY A 619 3.34 24.41 -6.12
C GLY A 619 2.12 24.98 -6.88
N LEU A 620 2.29 25.36 -8.15
CA LEU A 620 1.19 25.84 -9.00
C LEU A 620 0.14 24.77 -9.30
N LEU A 621 0.48 23.48 -9.19
CA LEU A 621 -0.48 22.38 -9.29
C LEU A 621 -1.33 22.28 -8.03
N TRP A 622 -0.73 22.53 -6.86
CA TRP A 622 -1.45 22.58 -5.59
C TRP A 622 -2.42 23.75 -5.56
N ASP A 623 -1.97 24.93 -6.02
CA ASP A 623 -2.84 26.10 -6.18
C ASP A 623 -4.04 25.78 -7.09
N ALA A 624 -3.83 25.09 -8.22
CA ALA A 624 -4.92 24.69 -9.12
C ALA A 624 -5.88 23.67 -8.47
N LEU A 625 -5.38 22.70 -7.70
CA LEU A 625 -6.24 21.77 -6.97
C LEU A 625 -7.02 22.46 -5.84
N ASP A 626 -6.41 23.40 -5.13
CA ASP A 626 -7.06 24.21 -4.08
C ASP A 626 -8.16 25.11 -4.70
N GLU A 627 -7.85 25.81 -5.80
CA GLU A 627 -8.79 26.69 -6.51
C GLU A 627 -10.02 25.94 -7.03
N GLN A 628 -9.84 24.72 -7.53
CA GLN A 628 -10.92 23.87 -8.02
C GLN A 628 -11.54 22.97 -6.93
N GLN A 629 -11.04 23.02 -5.69
CA GLN A 629 -11.48 22.19 -4.57
C GLN A 629 -11.44 20.67 -4.87
N LEU A 630 -10.38 20.23 -5.56
CA LEU A 630 -10.26 18.87 -6.08
C LEU A 630 -9.49 17.91 -5.18
N TRP A 631 -8.97 18.36 -4.03
CA TRP A 631 -8.17 17.51 -3.15
C TRP A 631 -8.94 16.28 -2.68
N GLU A 632 -10.20 16.41 -2.29
CA GLU A 632 -11.03 15.28 -1.81
C GLU A 632 -11.41 14.27 -2.91
N ASP A 633 -11.21 14.64 -4.18
CA ASP A 633 -11.53 13.82 -5.35
C ASP A 633 -10.29 13.37 -6.14
N THR A 634 -9.07 13.71 -5.71
CA THR A 634 -7.86 13.52 -6.53
C THR A 634 -6.75 12.78 -5.80
N ILE A 635 -6.36 11.63 -6.33
CA ILE A 635 -5.11 10.95 -5.97
C ILE A 635 -3.95 11.74 -6.55
N VAL A 636 -2.99 12.09 -5.70
CA VAL A 636 -1.80 12.86 -6.10
C VAL A 636 -0.54 12.09 -5.78
N ILE A 637 0.34 11.92 -6.77
CA ILE A 637 1.61 11.20 -6.62
C ILE A 637 2.74 12.08 -7.15
N VAL A 638 3.78 12.28 -6.34
CA VAL A 638 5.06 12.85 -6.80
C VAL A 638 6.15 11.82 -6.62
N MET A 639 6.89 11.52 -7.68
CA MET A 639 7.96 10.52 -7.69
C MET A 639 9.14 10.93 -8.56
N SER A 640 10.27 10.24 -8.39
CA SER A 640 11.36 10.20 -9.38
C SER A 640 11.37 8.88 -10.16
N ASP A 641 11.86 8.89 -11.40
CA ASP A 641 12.07 7.66 -12.16
C ASP A 641 13.29 6.85 -11.68
N HIS A 642 14.32 7.53 -11.18
CA HIS A 642 15.46 6.93 -10.48
C HIS A 642 16.28 8.02 -9.77
N GLY A 643 17.24 7.62 -8.93
CA GLY A 643 18.14 8.54 -8.24
C GLY A 643 19.29 9.07 -9.12
N TYR A 644 20.30 9.66 -8.49
CA TYR A 644 21.43 10.31 -9.16
C TYR A 644 22.62 10.54 -8.21
N HIS A 645 23.82 10.19 -8.67
CA HIS A 645 25.10 10.46 -8.03
C HIS A 645 25.59 11.89 -8.30
N LEU A 646 26.08 12.54 -7.25
CA LEU A 646 26.71 13.87 -7.26
C LEU A 646 28.13 13.81 -6.68
N GLY A 647 28.81 12.67 -6.87
CA GLY A 647 30.19 12.43 -6.45
C GLY A 647 30.35 11.38 -5.36
N GLU A 648 29.27 10.78 -4.85
CA GLU A 648 29.35 9.60 -3.99
C GLU A 648 30.12 8.48 -4.70
N HIS A 649 31.01 7.79 -4.00
CA HIS A 649 31.94 6.80 -4.58
C HIS A 649 32.82 7.32 -5.73
N PHE A 650 33.08 8.63 -5.83
CA PHE A 650 33.64 9.26 -7.05
C PHE A 650 32.82 9.01 -8.32
N LEU A 651 31.59 8.53 -8.19
CA LEU A 651 30.67 8.27 -9.29
C LEU A 651 29.80 9.50 -9.54
N TRP A 652 29.37 9.65 -10.79
CA TRP A 652 28.53 10.77 -11.21
C TRP A 652 27.44 10.25 -12.15
N GLY A 653 26.24 10.82 -12.02
CA GLY A 653 25.13 10.46 -12.88
C GLY A 653 24.32 9.28 -12.37
N LYS A 654 24.16 8.23 -13.20
CA LYS A 654 23.22 7.13 -12.93
C LYS A 654 23.78 5.81 -13.42
N VAL A 655 22.93 4.81 -13.65
CA VAL A 655 23.31 3.49 -14.18
C VAL A 655 24.07 2.63 -13.14
N THR A 656 23.84 2.80 -11.84
CA THR A 656 24.49 1.98 -10.77
C THR A 656 23.47 1.41 -9.81
N LEU A 657 23.76 0.27 -9.17
CA LEU A 657 22.85 -0.40 -8.24
C LEU A 657 22.85 0.18 -6.81
N PHE A 658 23.69 1.19 -6.53
CA PHE A 658 23.77 1.87 -5.23
C PHE A 658 22.45 2.58 -4.86
N GLU A 659 22.22 2.75 -3.55
CA GLU A 659 21.07 3.44 -2.97
C GLU A 659 20.85 4.83 -3.58
N GLU A 660 21.91 5.57 -3.89
CA GLU A 660 21.89 6.90 -4.50
C GLU A 660 21.16 6.93 -5.83
N CYS A 661 21.18 5.81 -6.57
CA CYS A 661 20.54 5.65 -7.86
C CYS A 661 19.27 4.80 -7.83
N ALA A 662 19.21 3.79 -6.95
CA ALA A 662 18.09 2.87 -6.88
C ALA A 662 16.92 3.44 -6.06
N ARG A 663 17.19 4.12 -4.93
CA ARG A 663 16.17 4.67 -4.04
C ARG A 663 15.71 6.04 -4.52
N VAL A 664 14.39 6.27 -4.50
CA VAL A 664 13.76 7.47 -5.07
C VAL A 664 12.87 8.16 -4.03
N PRO A 665 12.71 9.50 -4.11
CA PRO A 665 11.63 10.20 -3.43
C PRO A 665 10.26 9.73 -3.95
N LEU A 666 9.33 9.48 -3.04
CA LEU A 666 7.93 9.14 -3.36
C LEU A 666 7.01 9.72 -2.27
N ILE A 667 6.01 10.48 -2.70
CA ILE A 667 4.95 11.02 -1.84
C ILE A 667 3.62 10.72 -2.50
N ILE A 668 2.67 10.17 -1.75
CA ILE A 668 1.33 9.82 -2.25
C ILE A 668 0.29 10.43 -1.33
N HIS A 669 -0.69 11.11 -1.90
CA HIS A 669 -1.93 11.51 -1.23
C HIS A 669 -3.10 10.76 -1.88
N VAL A 670 -3.89 10.07 -1.06
CA VAL A 670 -5.13 9.39 -1.47
C VAL A 670 -6.26 9.89 -0.56
N PRO A 671 -7.29 10.55 -1.10
CA PRO A 671 -8.38 11.09 -0.30
C PRO A 671 -9.05 10.04 0.56
N GLY A 672 -9.27 10.34 1.84
CA GLY A 672 -9.88 9.42 2.82
C GLY A 672 -9.10 8.13 3.09
N ARG A 673 -7.85 7.99 2.62
CA ARG A 673 -7.05 6.77 2.78
C ARG A 673 -5.66 7.03 3.35
N THR A 674 -4.96 8.07 2.89
CA THR A 674 -3.65 8.40 3.44
C THR A 674 -3.77 9.18 4.74
N ASN A 675 -3.03 8.75 5.77
CA ASN A 675 -2.85 9.53 6.99
C ASN A 675 -2.02 10.79 6.68
N ALA A 676 -2.65 11.96 6.68
CA ALA A 676 -1.99 13.22 6.34
C ALA A 676 -0.75 13.49 7.21
N GLY A 677 0.37 13.84 6.59
CA GLY A 677 1.62 14.15 7.27
C GLY A 677 2.40 12.92 7.75
N SER A 678 1.90 11.72 7.47
CA SER A 678 2.56 10.48 7.89
C SER A 678 3.75 10.13 7.00
N SER A 679 4.59 9.23 7.50
CA SER A 679 5.67 8.61 6.72
C SER A 679 5.74 7.12 7.01
N THR A 680 6.18 6.34 6.03
CA THR A 680 6.38 4.90 6.18
C THR A 680 7.82 4.48 5.90
N GLU A 681 8.30 3.51 6.70
CA GLU A 681 9.54 2.75 6.48
C GLU A 681 9.28 1.44 5.73
N GLY A 682 8.05 1.24 5.26
CA GLY A 682 7.67 0.10 4.44
C GLY A 682 8.46 0.10 3.13
N LEU A 683 8.99 -1.06 2.76
CA LEU A 683 9.74 -1.21 1.52
C LEU A 683 8.77 -1.26 0.33
N VAL A 684 8.93 -0.38 -0.65
CA VAL A 684 8.06 -0.30 -1.82
C VAL A 684 8.86 -0.15 -3.11
N GLU A 685 8.22 -0.46 -4.23
CA GLU A 685 8.82 -0.40 -5.56
C GLU A 685 7.96 0.42 -6.51
N LEU A 686 8.55 1.11 -7.48
CA LEU A 686 7.77 1.90 -8.45
C LEU A 686 6.81 1.04 -9.28
N VAL A 687 7.14 -0.24 -9.51
CA VAL A 687 6.27 -1.23 -10.16
C VAL A 687 4.94 -1.47 -9.42
N ASP A 688 4.88 -1.12 -8.12
CA ASP A 688 3.69 -1.23 -7.27
C ASP A 688 2.62 -0.17 -7.59
N LEU A 689 2.98 0.90 -8.29
CA LEU A 689 2.07 2.01 -8.59
C LEU A 689 0.93 1.60 -9.53
N LEU A 690 1.20 0.77 -10.55
CA LEU A 690 0.16 0.33 -11.47
C LEU A 690 -0.95 -0.47 -10.78
N PRO A 691 -0.68 -1.57 -10.03
CA PRO A 691 -1.74 -2.28 -9.34
C PRO A 691 -2.44 -1.44 -8.27
N THR A 692 -1.72 -0.54 -7.60
CA THR A 692 -2.29 0.40 -6.62
C THR A 692 -3.32 1.33 -7.27
N LEU A 693 -2.94 2.03 -8.33
CA LEU A 693 -3.82 2.95 -9.05
C LEU A 693 -4.98 2.22 -9.71
N CYS A 694 -4.75 1.04 -10.28
CA CYS A 694 -5.83 0.25 -10.83
C CYS A 694 -6.87 -0.11 -9.76
N SER A 695 -6.43 -0.55 -8.58
CA SER A 695 -7.32 -0.91 -7.49
C SER A 695 -8.10 0.29 -6.93
N LEU A 696 -7.41 1.41 -6.64
CA LEU A 696 -8.03 2.64 -6.13
C LEU A 696 -9.04 3.28 -7.09
N CYS A 697 -8.93 2.99 -8.39
CA CYS A 697 -9.75 3.58 -9.45
C CYS A 697 -10.76 2.60 -10.07
N ASP A 698 -10.98 1.43 -9.45
CA ASP A 698 -11.85 0.35 -9.94
C ASP A 698 -11.48 -0.15 -11.36
N ILE A 699 -10.21 -0.04 -11.74
CA ILE A 699 -9.68 -0.56 -13.00
C ILE A 699 -9.21 -2.00 -12.79
N THR A 700 -9.58 -2.84 -13.74
CA THR A 700 -9.13 -4.23 -13.82
C THR A 700 -7.60 -4.32 -13.88
N ILE A 701 -6.97 -4.81 -12.81
CA ILE A 701 -5.53 -5.13 -12.81
C ILE A 701 -5.27 -6.24 -13.84
N PRO A 702 -4.39 -6.00 -14.84
CA PRO A 702 -3.97 -7.04 -15.78
C PRO A 702 -3.23 -8.19 -15.08
N ASN A 703 -3.39 -9.41 -15.57
CA ASN A 703 -2.81 -10.61 -14.96
C ASN A 703 -1.27 -10.71 -15.07
N TYR A 704 -0.65 -9.93 -15.96
CA TYR A 704 0.80 -9.89 -16.12
C TYR A 704 1.52 -9.02 -15.09
N VAL A 705 0.78 -8.20 -14.32
CA VAL A 705 1.37 -7.24 -13.37
C VAL A 705 2.12 -7.98 -12.26
N GLN A 706 3.34 -7.53 -11.98
CA GLN A 706 4.25 -8.11 -11.00
C GLN A 706 4.43 -7.24 -9.74
N GLY A 707 3.87 -6.02 -9.73
CA GLY A 707 3.80 -5.18 -8.54
C GLY A 707 2.77 -5.66 -7.52
N THR A 708 2.79 -5.09 -6.33
CA THR A 708 1.82 -5.34 -5.25
C THR A 708 1.14 -4.03 -4.88
N SER A 709 -0.19 -4.02 -4.69
CA SER A 709 -0.90 -2.78 -4.30
C SER A 709 -0.38 -2.24 -2.96
N LEU A 710 -0.24 -0.91 -2.88
CA LEU A 710 0.20 -0.17 -1.70
C LEU A 710 -0.97 0.19 -0.76
N GLU A 711 -2.22 -0.16 -1.08
CA GLU A 711 -3.40 0.23 -0.29
C GLU A 711 -3.28 -0.06 1.20
N LEU A 712 -2.86 -1.28 1.57
CA LEU A 712 -2.68 -1.63 2.99
C LEU A 712 -1.65 -0.72 3.69
N LEU A 713 -0.60 -0.33 2.97
CA LEU A 713 0.45 0.53 3.50
C LEU A 713 0.01 2.00 3.56
N LEU A 714 -0.85 2.42 2.63
CA LEU A 714 -1.49 3.74 2.63
C LEU A 714 -2.44 3.90 3.84
N GLU A 715 -3.14 2.83 4.23
CA GLU A 715 -4.01 2.79 5.41
C GLU A 715 -3.21 2.64 6.73
N ASP A 716 -2.21 1.76 6.76
CA ASP A 716 -1.36 1.50 7.92
C ASP A 716 0.14 1.70 7.57
N PRO A 717 0.70 2.91 7.77
CA PRO A 717 2.10 3.21 7.46
C PRO A 717 3.10 2.44 8.33
N SER A 718 2.67 1.76 9.39
CA SER A 718 3.55 0.95 10.24
C SER A 718 3.88 -0.42 9.63
N LEU A 719 3.16 -0.84 8.58
CA LEU A 719 3.42 -2.10 7.90
C LEU A 719 4.81 -2.10 7.24
N PRO A 720 5.50 -3.26 7.21
CA PRO A 720 6.87 -3.34 6.68
C PRO A 720 6.96 -3.23 5.15
N GLY A 721 5.83 -3.16 4.44
CA GLY A 721 5.78 -3.22 2.98
C GLY A 721 6.26 -4.56 2.43
N LYS A 722 6.93 -4.54 1.28
CA LYS A 722 7.52 -5.71 0.63
C LYS A 722 8.66 -6.32 1.45
N ARG A 723 8.86 -7.62 1.28
CA ARG A 723 10.01 -8.33 1.87
C ARG A 723 11.34 -7.92 1.24
N GLN A 724 11.33 -7.62 -0.06
CA GLN A 724 12.49 -7.15 -0.80
C GLN A 724 12.10 -6.15 -1.89
N ALA A 725 13.05 -5.32 -2.31
CA ALA A 725 13.00 -4.57 -3.55
C ALA A 725 14.13 -5.04 -4.47
N TYR A 726 13.88 -5.05 -5.77
CA TYR A 726 14.76 -5.62 -6.79
C TYR A 726 15.08 -4.59 -7.87
N THR A 727 16.38 -4.44 -8.14
CA THR A 727 16.89 -3.46 -9.12
C THR A 727 17.94 -4.13 -9.98
N VAL A 728 17.91 -3.86 -11.29
CA VAL A 728 18.89 -4.39 -12.24
C VAL A 728 19.53 -3.30 -13.07
N VAL A 729 20.69 -3.61 -13.65
CA VAL A 729 21.33 -2.77 -14.64
C VAL A 729 22.16 -3.62 -15.60
N THR A 730 22.27 -3.22 -16.85
CA THR A 730 23.07 -3.94 -17.86
C THR A 730 24.52 -3.45 -17.87
N ARG A 731 25.45 -4.37 -18.12
CA ARG A 731 26.91 -4.14 -18.28
C ARG A 731 27.47 -4.85 -19.51
N GLY A 732 28.69 -4.45 -19.90
CA GLY A 732 29.34 -4.77 -21.19
C GLY A 732 29.04 -6.15 -21.77
N GLY A 733 28.31 -6.18 -22.90
CA GLY A 733 27.92 -7.40 -23.60
C GLY A 733 26.48 -7.86 -23.38
N GLY A 734 25.71 -7.18 -22.50
CA GLY A 734 24.30 -7.51 -22.25
C GLY A 734 24.04 -8.26 -20.94
N GLU A 735 25.09 -8.52 -20.15
CA GLU A 735 24.96 -9.15 -18.83
C GLU A 735 24.31 -8.20 -17.82
N LEU A 736 23.54 -8.76 -16.88
CA LEU A 736 22.86 -8.00 -15.83
C LEU A 736 23.66 -8.02 -14.53
N GLY A 737 23.86 -6.84 -13.95
CA GLY A 737 24.06 -6.67 -12.53
C GLY A 737 22.71 -6.69 -11.83
N LEU A 738 22.62 -7.41 -10.72
CA LEU A 738 21.38 -7.71 -10.03
C LEU A 738 21.50 -7.28 -8.57
N SER A 739 20.49 -6.60 -8.02
CA SER A 739 20.50 -6.12 -6.64
C SER A 739 19.20 -6.43 -5.94
N VAL A 740 19.29 -6.82 -4.66
CA VAL A 740 18.15 -6.88 -3.74
C VAL A 740 18.40 -6.05 -2.50
N ARG A 741 17.36 -5.33 -2.10
CA ARG A 741 17.25 -4.61 -0.83
C ARG A 741 16.34 -5.39 0.11
N VAL A 742 16.82 -5.73 1.31
CA VAL A 742 16.06 -6.48 2.32
C VAL A 742 16.33 -5.90 3.70
N ASP A 743 15.30 -5.45 4.43
CA ASP A 743 15.45 -4.90 5.80
C ASP A 743 16.55 -3.82 5.90
N ARG A 744 17.73 -4.09 6.48
CA ARG A 744 18.89 -3.16 6.54
C ARG A 744 20.00 -3.46 5.53
N TRP A 745 19.87 -4.53 4.75
CA TRP A 745 20.92 -5.02 3.84
C TRP A 745 20.64 -4.68 2.38
N ARG A 746 21.68 -4.32 1.63
CA ARG A 746 21.71 -4.38 0.16
C ARG A 746 22.73 -5.41 -0.27
N TYR A 747 22.37 -6.22 -1.26
CA TYR A 747 23.27 -7.19 -1.88
C TYR A 747 23.22 -7.04 -3.38
N ALA A 748 24.38 -7.03 -4.03
CA ALA A 748 24.48 -7.01 -5.49
C ALA A 748 25.37 -8.14 -6.03
N ASP A 749 25.00 -8.63 -7.21
CA ASP A 749 25.65 -9.72 -7.93
C ASP A 749 26.03 -9.26 -9.33
N TRP A 750 27.32 -9.34 -9.66
CA TRP A 750 27.89 -8.99 -10.97
C TRP A 750 28.48 -10.22 -11.69
N GLY A 751 28.04 -11.42 -11.32
CA GLY A 751 28.58 -12.69 -11.82
C GLY A 751 30.03 -12.90 -11.40
N ASP A 752 30.86 -13.29 -12.37
CA ASP A 752 32.29 -13.56 -12.15
C ASP A 752 33.11 -12.32 -11.77
N SER A 753 32.55 -11.11 -11.97
CA SER A 753 33.24 -9.86 -11.62
C SER A 753 33.20 -9.50 -10.14
N GLY A 754 32.42 -10.24 -9.35
CA GLY A 754 32.33 -10.02 -7.91
C GLY A 754 30.94 -9.65 -7.44
N LYS A 755 30.87 -9.39 -6.13
CA LYS A 755 29.64 -9.33 -5.34
C LYS A 755 29.77 -8.24 -4.30
N GLU A 756 28.64 -7.69 -3.89
CA GLU A 756 28.59 -6.61 -2.90
C GLU A 756 27.59 -6.94 -1.78
N LEU A 757 27.93 -6.57 -0.54
CA LEU A 757 27.01 -6.62 0.61
C LEU A 757 27.22 -5.40 1.50
N TYR A 758 26.20 -4.57 1.67
CA TYR A 758 26.26 -3.37 2.52
C TYR A 758 25.21 -3.41 3.64
N ASP A 759 25.63 -2.96 4.83
CA ASP A 759 24.79 -2.81 6.02
C ASP A 759 24.32 -1.36 6.17
N LEU A 760 23.19 -1.01 5.55
CA LEU A 760 22.73 0.37 5.41
C LEU A 760 22.31 1.06 6.71
N ARG A 761 22.25 0.34 7.82
CA ARG A 761 22.02 0.95 9.14
C ARG A 761 23.33 1.42 9.79
N ASN A 762 24.43 0.73 9.54
CA ASN A 762 25.75 1.08 10.08
C ASN A 762 26.64 1.81 9.06
N ASP A 763 26.38 1.58 7.78
CA ASP A 763 27.07 2.12 6.62
C ASP A 763 26.03 2.60 5.58
N PRO A 764 25.28 3.69 5.88
CA PRO A 764 24.23 4.20 5.00
C PRO A 764 24.77 4.80 3.68
N GLY A 765 26.08 5.04 3.59
CA GLY A 765 26.75 5.54 2.40
C GLY A 765 27.42 4.46 1.55
N GLU A 766 27.23 3.18 1.90
CA GLU A 766 27.73 2.03 1.13
C GLU A 766 29.23 2.03 0.89
N ILE A 767 30.01 2.51 1.86
CA ILE A 767 31.45 2.75 1.74
C ILE A 767 32.28 1.47 1.86
N ARG A 768 31.79 0.46 2.59
CA ARG A 768 32.56 -0.77 2.84
C ARG A 768 31.80 -2.01 2.41
N ASN A 769 32.31 -2.69 1.39
CA ASN A 769 31.76 -3.95 0.90
C ASN A 769 32.08 -5.11 1.86
N GLN A 770 31.04 -5.67 2.49
CA GLN A 770 31.17 -6.73 3.51
C GLN A 770 31.03 -8.15 2.95
N PHE A 771 30.99 -8.35 1.62
CA PHE A 771 30.79 -9.67 1.02
C PHE A 771 31.90 -10.69 1.39
N GLY A 772 33.13 -10.23 1.57
CA GLY A 772 34.29 -11.06 1.93
C GLY A 772 34.52 -11.26 3.44
N GLU A 773 33.69 -10.67 4.30
CA GLU A 773 33.86 -10.72 5.75
C GLU A 773 33.16 -11.96 6.39
N SER A 774 33.27 -12.12 7.71
CA SER A 774 32.62 -13.21 8.48
C SER A 774 31.09 -13.04 8.59
N ARG A 775 30.40 -12.97 7.44
CA ARG A 775 28.94 -12.79 7.31
C ARG A 775 28.28 -13.80 6.34
N GLN A 776 28.88 -14.97 6.21
CA GLN A 776 28.44 -16.07 5.31
C GLN A 776 26.93 -16.35 5.36
N GLN A 777 26.32 -16.39 6.55
CA GLN A 777 24.89 -16.66 6.69
C GLN A 777 24.01 -15.56 6.06
N GLN A 778 24.40 -14.29 6.24
CA GLN A 778 23.66 -13.17 5.66
C GLN A 778 23.83 -13.14 4.14
N VAL A 779 25.04 -13.40 3.63
CA VAL A 779 25.29 -13.54 2.18
C VAL A 779 24.39 -14.62 1.57
N GLN A 780 24.34 -15.82 2.17
CA GLN A 780 23.49 -16.91 1.67
C GLN A 780 22.01 -16.55 1.72
N ARG A 781 21.55 -15.81 2.75
CA ARG A 781 20.17 -15.32 2.81
C ARG A 781 19.87 -14.36 1.66
N MET A 782 20.73 -13.37 1.43
CA MET A 782 20.55 -12.39 0.36
C MET A 782 20.61 -13.03 -1.03
N GLN A 783 21.49 -14.01 -1.24
CA GLN A 783 21.55 -14.81 -2.47
C GLN A 783 20.25 -15.54 -2.76
N ARG A 784 19.72 -16.28 -1.78
CA ARG A 784 18.42 -16.95 -1.93
C ARG A 784 17.30 -15.95 -2.18
N THR A 785 17.32 -14.79 -1.52
CA THR A 785 16.32 -13.73 -1.79
C THR A 785 16.44 -13.19 -3.21
N LEU A 786 17.65 -12.99 -3.72
CA LEU A 786 17.90 -12.56 -5.10
C LEU A 786 17.38 -13.60 -6.10
N GLU A 787 17.70 -14.88 -5.90
CA GLU A 787 17.22 -15.97 -6.73
C GLU A 787 15.68 -16.04 -6.75
N ASN A 788 15.05 -15.95 -5.57
CA ASN A 788 13.60 -15.95 -5.44
C ASN A 788 12.94 -14.72 -6.08
N ALA A 789 13.57 -13.55 -6.02
CA ALA A 789 13.07 -12.36 -6.70
C ALA A 789 13.05 -12.51 -8.23
N ARG A 790 13.95 -13.35 -8.78
CA ARG A 790 14.04 -13.59 -10.24
C ARG A 790 13.10 -14.67 -10.76
N THR A 791 12.71 -15.64 -9.95
CA THR A 791 11.90 -16.79 -10.38
C THR A 791 10.55 -16.39 -11.02
N PRO A 792 9.76 -15.45 -10.46
CA PRO A 792 8.49 -15.00 -11.04
C PRO A 792 8.62 -14.19 -12.34
N LEU A 793 9.84 -13.78 -12.72
CA LEU A 793 10.07 -12.86 -13.85
C LEU A 793 10.10 -13.53 -15.22
N ARG A 794 10.00 -14.87 -15.25
CA ARG A 794 9.89 -15.67 -16.48
C ARG A 794 8.42 -15.75 -16.91
N LEU A 795 7.91 -14.71 -17.57
CA LEU A 795 6.79 -14.93 -18.49
C LEU A 795 7.30 -15.90 -19.56
N THR A 796 6.61 -17.02 -19.73
CA THR A 796 6.86 -17.95 -20.83
C THR A 796 6.84 -17.16 -22.14
N ASN A 797 7.95 -17.18 -22.89
CA ASN A 797 7.99 -16.66 -24.25
C ASN A 797 6.76 -17.18 -25.01
N PRO A 798 5.98 -16.32 -25.67
CA PRO A 798 5.16 -16.80 -26.77
C PRO A 798 6.14 -17.17 -27.89
N GLU A 799 6.34 -18.48 -28.10
CA GLU A 799 6.86 -18.99 -29.38
C GLU A 799 5.95 -18.59 -30.54
#